data_AF-A0A813IK72-F1
#
_entry.id   AF-A0A813IK72-F1
#
_cell.length_a   1.000
_cell.length_b   1.000
_cell.length_c   1.000
_cell.angle_alpha   90.00
_cell.angle_beta   90.00
_cell.angle_gamma   90.00
#
_symmetry.space_group_name_H-M   'P 1'
#
loop_
_entity.id
_entity.type
_entity.pdbx_description
1 polymer ?
#
loop_
_entity_poly.entity_id
_entity_poly.type
_entity_poly.pdbx_seq_one_letter_code
_entity_poly.pdbx_strand_id
1 'polypeptide(L)'
;MRPAAGPLAMLRGVSSLASDVAAGLQRTWLGRLPPHSPVKYGDMLPIVPPSDAVGTGSFHRSCDAKLWLFTRAWEPPDRSKAWATLMIVHGTVDHSGVYAELGERLAAQGVAVFASDLRGWGRSDGEPMYFNDIEVFTDDVLADYERIHGHGFAYAHAARHHMDKWNGLIGLSGAYQLPPANQPQMPLALVLHAAALLLPKYPCVQPFDPKLIVSDAAALHAWEQDPLASHGKVTPGYLFELLRTQARLVKELQGLDLPVLMLWGTSDQVVTKEGHRMLVDASRNDLSELMSYPGGFHNLLAEPDLKDDVISDIGDWMVKVCRQGKEKSTYRRLGEDSHAGALDRSPARAYQKSESTLDDPDLPRIGSWASPVPNSPTPFGIWGRETSVSDYASPGGPSMDFCLSLEENPQEVQKNFGPEIVTAQPRRIQEVGIGKSGQASSRRKKEGPGFHVEQLLASPGSLKQGQTLAEREVNLGRRIEKVLKELPKGASTCEKVAKTPRRLITTRGAHGQRLRRGLMEGAVIVFFTTGYEGKRFIYEKAHALGVRSVLIDSAGSWSEKLVEEGLAVKFIALDMSMSSDEVFREALKAIEALEKDPKVGAVDGVATFAELSVPVTARLAEALGLPGPAPESADMARDKHATRAALARAGLPSIKNYEICCEADVETAAKIVGFPAVLKPVSGVASVGVKKVESIAELRTAYLDRDREFRSLVISSGAIVKDDGSQGTTVGADNVIGARFLLEHYLDGDEVDIDVVMSEGEWQYAAVSDNGPTLEPYFNETWAVSPSLLPRQKQVELKELAINAVKALGFEDGIFHVECKYTTNCGPQLIEVNARMGGGPVYATNLRTWNVDLVEETLFCAAGIPARPVAPREPRECIANADVNTLKSGRLVDLNFLEPLKDREGVISFSCHVHAGEQVVGPADGLPTWLVELVVTKPTPREALDFLMTLEAEVQAKVRVA
;
A
#
# COMPACT_ATOMS: atom_id res chain seq x y z
N MET A 1 18.41 -51.60 28.79
CA MET A 1 19.19 -50.35 28.81
C MET A 1 20.37 -50.46 27.86
N ARG A 2 20.42 -49.61 26.84
CA ARG A 2 21.64 -49.09 26.17
C ARG A 2 21.35 -47.59 25.95
N PRO A 3 22.29 -46.66 26.15
CA PRO A 3 22.03 -45.25 25.90
C PRO A 3 21.80 -45.02 24.39
N ALA A 4 20.85 -44.16 24.05
CA ALA A 4 20.61 -43.75 22.67
C ALA A 4 21.81 -42.93 22.14
N ALA A 5 21.98 -42.91 20.81
CA ALA A 5 23.14 -42.30 20.19
C ALA A 5 23.15 -40.77 20.34
N GLY A 6 24.20 -40.25 21.01
CA GLY A 6 24.49 -38.83 21.14
C GLY A 6 25.09 -38.17 19.88
N PRO A 7 25.83 -37.05 20.01
CA PRO A 7 26.02 -36.04 18.94
C PRO A 7 26.69 -36.42 17.59
N LEU A 8 26.99 -37.69 17.30
CA LEU A 8 27.63 -38.10 16.03
C LEU A 8 26.72 -37.99 14.79
N ALA A 9 25.39 -37.94 14.96
CA ALA A 9 24.48 -37.67 13.83
C ALA A 9 24.68 -36.25 13.28
N MET A 10 24.83 -35.26 14.17
CA MET A 10 24.97 -33.84 13.78
C MET A 10 26.28 -33.56 13.04
N LEU A 11 27.39 -34.20 13.46
CA LEU A 11 28.67 -34.11 12.75
C LEU A 11 28.60 -34.66 11.32
N ARG A 12 27.77 -35.67 11.05
CA ARG A 12 27.52 -36.15 9.68
C ARG A 12 26.77 -35.08 8.87
N GLY A 13 25.69 -34.51 9.40
CA GLY A 13 24.92 -33.46 8.72
C GLY A 13 25.72 -32.18 8.41
N VAL A 14 26.57 -31.74 9.34
CA VAL A 14 27.47 -30.59 9.12
C VAL A 14 28.52 -30.92 8.05
N SER A 15 29.08 -32.13 8.06
CA SER A 15 30.01 -32.56 7.01
C SER A 15 29.34 -32.69 5.64
N SER A 16 28.09 -33.16 5.57
CA SER A 16 27.37 -33.33 4.30
C SER A 16 26.93 -31.99 3.72
N LEU A 17 26.45 -31.03 4.52
CA LEU A 17 26.08 -29.72 3.97
C LEU A 17 27.30 -28.96 3.45
N ALA A 18 28.42 -28.97 4.18
CA ALA A 18 29.66 -28.37 3.70
C ALA A 18 30.20 -29.08 2.45
N SER A 19 30.12 -30.42 2.40
CA SER A 19 30.53 -31.23 1.25
C SER A 19 29.62 -31.05 0.03
N ASP A 20 28.31 -30.93 0.21
CA ASP A 20 27.33 -30.76 -0.86
C ASP A 20 27.40 -29.34 -1.44
N VAL A 21 27.61 -28.31 -0.60
CA VAL A 21 27.91 -26.95 -1.07
C VAL A 21 29.26 -26.90 -1.79
N ALA A 22 30.31 -27.54 -1.26
CA ALA A 22 31.61 -27.61 -1.94
C ALA A 22 31.53 -28.36 -3.28
N ALA A 23 30.79 -29.48 -3.34
CA ALA A 23 30.55 -30.22 -4.58
C ALA A 23 29.66 -29.43 -5.57
N GLY A 24 28.69 -28.64 -5.08
CA GLY A 24 27.91 -27.69 -5.88
C GLY A 24 28.80 -26.63 -6.52
N LEU A 25 29.63 -25.95 -5.71
CA LEU A 25 30.61 -24.97 -6.17
C LEU A 25 31.63 -25.58 -7.16
N GLN A 26 32.06 -26.81 -6.94
CA GLN A 26 32.97 -27.52 -7.85
C GLN A 26 32.29 -27.92 -9.18
N ARG A 27 30.97 -28.14 -9.18
CA ARG A 27 30.19 -28.43 -10.40
C ARG A 27 29.82 -27.18 -11.20
N THR A 28 29.56 -26.04 -10.54
CA THR A 28 29.39 -24.76 -11.24
C THR A 28 30.69 -24.29 -11.88
N TRP A 29 31.84 -24.46 -11.20
CA TRP A 29 33.17 -24.21 -11.79
C TRP A 29 33.50 -25.11 -13.00
N LEU A 30 32.81 -26.25 -13.14
CA LEU A 30 32.94 -27.19 -14.27
C LEU A 30 31.80 -27.08 -15.29
N GLY A 31 30.98 -26.03 -15.24
CA GLY A 31 29.97 -25.72 -16.25
C GLY A 31 28.85 -26.76 -16.41
N ARG A 32 28.61 -27.60 -15.40
CA ARG A 32 27.58 -28.65 -15.42
C ARG A 32 26.58 -28.51 -14.27
N LEU A 33 25.74 -27.49 -14.36
CA LEU A 33 24.42 -27.54 -13.73
C LEU A 33 23.56 -28.59 -14.46
N PRO A 34 22.69 -29.33 -13.76
CA PRO A 34 21.63 -30.08 -14.41
C PRO A 34 20.64 -29.11 -15.09
N PRO A 35 20.01 -29.48 -16.21
CA PRO A 35 18.92 -28.69 -16.78
C PRO A 35 17.71 -28.77 -15.85
N HIS A 36 17.46 -27.70 -15.09
CA HIS A 36 16.30 -27.54 -14.23
C HIS A 36 15.30 -26.60 -14.89
N SER A 37 14.43 -27.19 -15.71
CA SER A 37 13.19 -26.59 -16.23
C SER A 37 12.23 -27.76 -16.54
N PRO A 38 10.90 -27.60 -16.46
CA PRO A 38 10.20 -26.32 -16.38
C PRO A 38 9.17 -26.20 -15.25
N VAL A 39 8.57 -25.00 -15.19
CA VAL A 39 7.15 -24.80 -14.88
C VAL A 39 6.34 -25.95 -15.52
N LYS A 40 5.31 -26.52 -14.86
CA LYS A 40 4.65 -27.75 -15.34
C LYS A 40 4.01 -27.57 -16.73
N TYR A 41 3.80 -26.31 -17.12
CA TYR A 41 3.47 -25.86 -18.47
C TYR A 41 4.56 -24.85 -18.89
N GLY A 42 5.23 -25.10 -20.02
CA GLY A 42 6.52 -24.47 -20.36
C GLY A 42 6.52 -22.96 -20.65
N ASP A 43 7.64 -22.47 -21.20
CA ASP A 43 8.09 -21.05 -21.19
C ASP A 43 7.15 -20.00 -21.84
N MET A 44 6.00 -20.38 -22.39
CA MET A 44 4.84 -19.50 -22.50
C MET A 44 3.61 -20.16 -21.86
N LEU A 45 3.10 -19.53 -20.81
CA LEU A 45 1.93 -20.00 -20.06
C LEU A 45 0.72 -20.16 -21.00
N PRO A 46 0.04 -21.32 -21.01
CA PRO A 46 -1.15 -21.50 -21.82
C PRO A 46 -2.25 -20.51 -21.39
N ILE A 47 -3.02 -20.03 -22.36
CA ILE A 47 -4.16 -19.12 -22.12
C ILE A 47 -5.26 -19.83 -21.33
N VAL A 48 -5.44 -21.13 -21.62
CA VAL A 48 -6.40 -22.02 -20.96
C VAL A 48 -5.74 -22.66 -19.73
N PRO A 49 -6.45 -22.84 -18.59
CA PRO A 49 -5.93 -23.61 -17.45
C PRO A 49 -5.63 -25.07 -17.84
N PRO A 50 -4.77 -25.78 -17.07
CA PRO A 50 -4.48 -27.19 -17.31
C PRO A 50 -5.74 -28.06 -17.35
N SER A 51 -5.85 -28.90 -18.38
CA SER A 51 -7.08 -29.67 -18.70
C SER A 51 -7.27 -30.94 -17.87
N ASP A 52 -6.51 -31.12 -16.78
CA ASP A 52 -6.67 -32.25 -15.86
C ASP A 52 -7.97 -32.07 -15.06
N ALA A 53 -8.98 -32.90 -15.34
CA ALA A 53 -10.26 -32.89 -14.64
C ALA A 53 -10.15 -33.51 -13.24
N VAL A 54 -9.75 -32.70 -12.24
CA VAL A 54 -9.44 -33.17 -10.87
C VAL A 54 -10.50 -32.74 -9.85
N GLY A 55 -11.62 -33.45 -9.85
CA GLY A 55 -12.59 -33.46 -8.74
C GLY A 55 -13.09 -32.07 -8.31
N THR A 56 -12.94 -31.75 -7.03
CA THR A 56 -13.42 -30.50 -6.39
C THR A 56 -12.36 -29.38 -6.37
N GLY A 57 -11.38 -29.42 -7.27
CA GLY A 57 -10.30 -28.43 -7.36
C GLY A 57 -10.43 -27.47 -8.54
N SER A 58 -9.71 -26.35 -8.48
CA SER A 58 -9.63 -25.36 -9.55
C SER A 58 -8.22 -24.78 -9.68
N PHE A 59 -7.76 -24.57 -10.91
CA PHE A 59 -6.54 -23.80 -11.19
C PHE A 59 -6.87 -22.30 -11.33
N HIS A 60 -6.01 -21.45 -10.77
CA HIS A 60 -6.10 -20.00 -10.85
C HIS A 60 -4.70 -19.40 -11.10
N ARG A 61 -4.62 -18.09 -11.36
CA ARG A 61 -3.34 -17.39 -11.57
C ARG A 61 -2.75 -16.93 -10.24
N SER A 62 -1.43 -17.07 -10.09
CA SER A 62 -0.67 -16.48 -8.99
C SER A 62 -0.80 -14.96 -8.92
N CYS A 63 -0.42 -14.35 -7.78
CA CYS A 63 -0.52 -12.91 -7.53
C CYS A 63 0.28 -12.02 -8.52
N ASP A 64 1.25 -12.62 -9.23
CA ASP A 64 2.08 -12.01 -10.28
C ASP A 64 1.74 -12.54 -11.69
N ALA A 65 0.66 -13.31 -11.83
CA ALA A 65 0.16 -13.98 -13.02
C ALA A 65 1.10 -15.01 -13.71
N LYS A 66 2.30 -15.25 -13.16
CA LYS A 66 3.36 -16.07 -13.77
C LYS A 66 3.18 -17.58 -13.63
N LEU A 67 2.27 -18.06 -12.79
CA LEU A 67 2.13 -19.48 -12.45
C LEU A 67 0.64 -19.86 -12.39
N TRP A 68 0.31 -21.12 -12.71
CA TRP A 68 -0.98 -21.72 -12.37
C TRP A 68 -0.91 -22.36 -10.98
N LEU A 69 -1.71 -21.84 -10.04
CA LEU A 69 -1.83 -22.38 -8.69
C LEU A 69 -3.11 -23.21 -8.56
N PHE A 70 -3.06 -24.28 -7.78
CA PHE A 70 -4.19 -25.19 -7.56
C PHE A 70 -4.81 -24.98 -6.18
N THR A 71 -6.14 -24.89 -6.14
CA THR A 71 -6.91 -24.82 -4.90
C THR A 71 -7.94 -25.92 -4.88
N ARG A 72 -7.98 -26.67 -3.80
CA ARG A 72 -8.98 -27.70 -3.50
C ARG A 72 -10.10 -27.11 -2.67
N ALA A 73 -11.33 -27.54 -2.91
CA ALA A 73 -12.50 -27.17 -2.11
C ALA A 73 -13.23 -28.40 -1.57
N TRP A 74 -13.86 -28.26 -0.41
CA TRP A 74 -14.90 -29.13 0.11
C TRP A 74 -15.99 -28.22 0.67
N GLU A 75 -17.17 -28.27 0.06
CA GLU A 75 -18.25 -27.32 0.35
C GLU A 75 -19.51 -28.07 0.79
N PRO A 76 -20.32 -27.50 1.71
CA PRO A 76 -21.61 -28.09 2.04
C PRO A 76 -22.53 -28.10 0.81
N PRO A 77 -23.51 -29.02 0.70
CA PRO A 77 -24.42 -29.13 -0.45
C PRO A 77 -25.21 -27.85 -0.79
N ASP A 78 -25.30 -26.91 0.16
CA ASP A 78 -25.74 -25.55 -0.08
C ASP A 78 -24.75 -24.58 0.58
N ARG A 79 -23.84 -24.02 -0.24
CA ARG A 79 -22.83 -23.04 0.16
C ARG A 79 -23.45 -21.79 0.83
N SER A 80 -24.69 -21.42 0.50
CA SER A 80 -25.35 -20.25 1.12
C SER A 80 -25.68 -20.45 2.60
N LYS A 81 -25.62 -21.70 3.09
CA LYS A 81 -25.79 -22.08 4.51
C LYS A 81 -24.47 -22.38 5.23
N ALA A 82 -23.32 -22.04 4.63
CA ALA A 82 -22.04 -22.20 5.32
C ALA A 82 -21.94 -21.22 6.51
N TRP A 83 -21.76 -21.73 7.73
CA TRP A 83 -21.70 -20.91 8.95
C TRP A 83 -20.28 -20.42 9.28
N ALA A 84 -19.27 -21.02 8.66
CA ALA A 84 -17.88 -20.57 8.66
C ALA A 84 -17.18 -20.98 7.35
N THR A 85 -16.05 -20.33 7.07
CA THR A 85 -15.06 -20.80 6.09
C THR A 85 -13.76 -21.15 6.81
N LEU A 86 -13.14 -22.28 6.43
CA LEU A 86 -11.76 -22.62 6.81
C LEU A 86 -10.87 -22.55 5.57
N MET A 87 -9.74 -21.84 5.70
CA MET A 87 -8.69 -21.85 4.68
C MET A 87 -7.43 -22.51 5.24
N ILE A 88 -6.92 -23.51 4.52
CA ILE A 88 -5.81 -24.36 4.90
C ILE A 88 -4.60 -24.03 4.03
N VAL A 89 -3.46 -23.81 4.68
CA VAL A 89 -2.14 -23.71 4.07
C VAL A 89 -1.33 -24.91 4.54
N HIS A 90 -0.77 -25.69 3.61
CA HIS A 90 -0.15 -26.99 3.92
C HIS A 90 1.30 -26.85 4.43
N GLY A 91 1.80 -27.92 5.07
CA GLY A 91 3.18 -28.02 5.55
C GLY A 91 4.23 -28.20 4.46
N THR A 92 5.52 -28.12 4.85
CA THR A 92 6.70 -28.17 3.97
C THR A 92 6.79 -29.44 3.10
N VAL A 93 6.18 -30.55 3.51
CA VAL A 93 6.24 -31.84 2.79
C VAL A 93 4.90 -32.28 2.18
N ASP A 94 3.85 -31.51 2.42
CA ASP A 94 2.47 -31.90 2.13
C ASP A 94 1.92 -31.15 0.90
N HIS A 95 0.63 -31.37 0.62
CA HIS A 95 -0.18 -30.65 -0.36
C HIS A 95 -1.64 -30.60 0.11
N SER A 96 -2.50 -29.86 -0.59
CA SER A 96 -3.93 -29.72 -0.27
C SER A 96 -4.68 -31.05 -0.10
N GLY A 97 -4.26 -32.12 -0.77
CA GLY A 97 -4.94 -33.42 -0.73
C GLY A 97 -4.82 -34.15 0.61
N VAL A 98 -3.80 -33.86 1.41
CA VAL A 98 -3.59 -34.48 2.74
C VAL A 98 -4.74 -34.14 3.70
N TYR A 99 -5.43 -33.01 3.48
CA TYR A 99 -6.50 -32.51 4.35
C TYR A 99 -7.91 -32.98 3.95
N ALA A 100 -8.04 -33.98 3.05
CA ALA A 100 -9.32 -34.46 2.53
C ALA A 100 -10.33 -34.86 3.62
N GLU A 101 -9.92 -35.69 4.58
CA GLU A 101 -10.81 -36.17 5.65
C GLU A 101 -11.26 -35.04 6.60
N LEU A 102 -10.39 -34.05 6.87
CA LEU A 102 -10.74 -32.84 7.62
C LEU A 102 -11.76 -31.99 6.82
N GLY A 103 -11.48 -31.74 5.54
CA GLY A 103 -12.34 -30.94 4.66
C GLY A 103 -13.73 -31.53 4.48
N GLU A 104 -13.82 -32.84 4.21
CA GLU A 104 -15.08 -33.56 4.01
C GLU A 104 -15.93 -33.59 5.29
N ARG A 105 -15.33 -33.82 6.46
CA ARG A 105 -16.04 -33.86 7.75
C ARG A 105 -16.54 -32.48 8.18
N LEU A 106 -15.76 -31.42 7.97
CA LEU A 106 -16.17 -30.04 8.24
C LEU A 106 -17.23 -29.56 7.24
N ALA A 107 -17.12 -29.92 5.96
CA ALA A 107 -18.13 -29.64 4.93
C ALA A 107 -19.47 -30.33 5.22
N ALA A 108 -19.45 -31.58 5.68
CA ALA A 108 -20.64 -32.30 6.14
C ALA A 108 -21.35 -31.61 7.33
N GLN A 109 -20.66 -30.75 8.08
CA GLN A 109 -21.23 -29.96 9.18
C GLN A 109 -21.49 -28.48 8.84
N GLY A 110 -21.38 -28.07 7.57
CA GLY A 110 -21.72 -26.71 7.14
C GLY A 110 -20.57 -25.69 7.19
N VAL A 111 -19.32 -26.14 7.16
CA VAL A 111 -18.15 -25.26 6.96
C VAL A 111 -17.71 -25.35 5.50
N ALA A 112 -17.50 -24.22 4.81
CA ALA A 112 -16.82 -24.26 3.52
C ALA A 112 -15.31 -24.39 3.76
N VAL A 113 -14.63 -25.40 3.19
CA VAL A 113 -13.21 -25.64 3.42
C VAL A 113 -12.43 -25.53 2.11
N PHE A 114 -11.30 -24.83 2.15
CA PHE A 114 -10.42 -24.64 1.00
C PHE A 114 -8.97 -24.90 1.38
N ALA A 115 -8.19 -25.50 0.48
CA ALA A 115 -6.76 -25.76 0.68
C ALA A 115 -5.96 -25.43 -0.59
N SER A 116 -4.97 -24.55 -0.48
CA SER A 116 -4.15 -24.07 -1.61
C SER A 116 -2.81 -24.82 -1.67
N ASP A 117 -2.43 -25.30 -2.86
CA ASP A 117 -1.09 -25.84 -3.11
C ASP A 117 -0.09 -24.69 -3.32
N LEU A 118 1.01 -24.66 -2.58
CA LEU A 118 2.04 -23.61 -2.65
C LEU A 118 2.83 -23.66 -3.97
N ARG A 119 3.43 -22.53 -4.42
CA ARG A 119 4.28 -22.46 -5.63
C ARG A 119 5.37 -23.54 -5.64
N GLY A 120 5.28 -24.52 -6.53
CA GLY A 120 6.23 -25.64 -6.64
C GLY A 120 5.94 -26.85 -5.74
N TRP A 121 4.82 -26.86 -5.01
CA TRP A 121 4.28 -28.01 -4.28
C TRP A 121 3.00 -28.56 -4.94
N GLY A 122 2.64 -29.80 -4.59
CA GLY A 122 1.39 -30.42 -5.02
C GLY A 122 1.14 -30.31 -6.53
N ARG A 123 -0.01 -29.75 -6.91
CA ARG A 123 -0.42 -29.52 -8.30
C ARG A 123 0.02 -28.16 -8.87
N SER A 124 0.28 -27.16 -8.02
CA SER A 124 0.71 -25.82 -8.43
C SER A 124 2.03 -25.77 -9.22
N ASP A 125 2.13 -24.83 -10.16
CA ASP A 125 3.37 -24.43 -10.81
C ASP A 125 4.37 -23.78 -9.83
N GLY A 126 5.65 -23.83 -10.16
CA GLY A 126 6.74 -23.19 -9.42
C GLY A 126 7.99 -24.06 -9.37
N GLU A 127 9.03 -23.58 -8.70
CA GLU A 127 10.28 -24.33 -8.53
C GLU A 127 10.20 -25.20 -7.28
N PRO A 128 10.39 -26.54 -7.38
CA PRO A 128 10.23 -27.44 -6.25
C PRO A 128 11.15 -27.11 -5.07
N MET A 129 10.58 -27.03 -3.87
CA MET A 129 11.29 -26.76 -2.61
C MET A 129 12.09 -25.46 -2.57
N TYR A 130 11.71 -24.45 -3.37
CA TYR A 130 12.40 -23.16 -3.44
C TYR A 130 11.47 -21.96 -3.29
N PHE A 131 11.91 -21.02 -2.46
CA PHE A 131 11.60 -19.60 -2.57
C PHE A 131 12.69 -18.75 -1.91
N ASN A 132 12.63 -17.45 -2.16
CA ASN A 132 13.47 -16.41 -1.55
C ASN A 132 12.67 -15.35 -0.79
N ASP A 133 11.34 -15.40 -0.83
CA ASP A 133 10.45 -14.47 -0.12
C ASP A 133 9.16 -15.19 0.33
N ILE A 134 8.78 -14.98 1.59
CA ILE A 134 7.54 -15.50 2.18
C ILE A 134 6.33 -14.64 1.86
N GLU A 135 6.53 -13.35 1.57
CA GLU A 135 5.43 -12.42 1.26
C GLU A 135 4.73 -12.82 -0.06
N VAL A 136 5.43 -13.50 -0.97
CA VAL A 136 4.89 -14.00 -2.24
C VAL A 136 3.81 -15.08 -2.04
N PHE A 137 4.02 -16.05 -1.14
CA PHE A 137 2.99 -17.05 -0.79
C PHE A 137 1.87 -16.45 0.03
N THR A 138 2.24 -15.47 0.86
CA THR A 138 1.28 -14.66 1.58
C THR A 138 0.33 -14.01 0.58
N ASP A 139 0.84 -13.31 -0.45
CA ASP A 139 0.07 -12.68 -1.55
C ASP A 139 -0.73 -13.67 -2.43
N ASP A 140 -0.28 -14.92 -2.61
CA ASP A 140 -1.06 -15.95 -3.31
C ASP A 140 -2.24 -16.47 -2.46
N VAL A 141 -1.99 -16.89 -1.22
CA VAL A 141 -3.05 -17.33 -0.27
C VAL A 141 -4.04 -16.20 -0.01
N LEU A 142 -3.53 -14.96 0.04
CA LEU A 142 -4.30 -13.72 0.01
C LEU A 142 -5.24 -13.67 -1.21
N ALA A 143 -4.72 -13.73 -2.43
CA ALA A 143 -5.52 -13.65 -3.66
C ALA A 143 -6.53 -14.81 -3.78
N ASP A 144 -6.15 -16.01 -3.32
CA ASP A 144 -6.99 -17.19 -3.39
C ASP A 144 -8.21 -17.09 -2.47
N TYR A 145 -8.07 -16.52 -1.27
CA TYR A 145 -9.24 -16.12 -0.46
C TYR A 145 -10.09 -15.05 -1.17
N GLU A 146 -9.50 -13.99 -1.77
CA GLU A 146 -10.28 -12.94 -2.47
C GLU A 146 -11.20 -13.56 -3.54
N ARG A 147 -10.65 -14.53 -4.28
CA ARG A 147 -11.31 -15.34 -5.32
C ARG A 147 -12.40 -16.25 -4.73
N ILE A 148 -12.14 -16.91 -3.60
CA ILE A 148 -13.10 -17.78 -2.92
C ILE A 148 -14.30 -17.00 -2.40
N HIS A 149 -14.08 -15.90 -1.67
CA HIS A 149 -15.16 -15.22 -0.93
C HIS A 149 -15.93 -14.17 -1.73
N GLY A 150 -15.37 -13.68 -2.84
CA GLY A 150 -15.84 -12.45 -3.47
C GLY A 150 -15.41 -11.26 -2.61
N HIS A 151 -14.11 -10.93 -2.70
CA HIS A 151 -13.34 -9.98 -1.87
C HIS A 151 -12.79 -10.56 -0.54
N GLY A 152 -11.49 -10.38 -0.29
CA GLY A 152 -10.99 -10.18 1.08
C GLY A 152 -10.14 -11.21 1.83
N PHE A 153 -9.13 -11.86 1.23
CA PHE A 153 -7.80 -12.17 1.85
C PHE A 153 -7.60 -13.11 3.10
N ALA A 154 -6.55 -13.99 3.05
CA ALA A 154 -5.41 -14.19 4.03
C ALA A 154 -5.14 -15.57 4.74
N TYR A 155 -4.00 -15.67 5.48
CA TYR A 155 -3.61 -16.68 6.51
C TYR A 155 -2.54 -16.11 7.48
N ALA A 156 -2.35 -16.68 8.68
CA ALA A 156 -1.35 -16.38 9.74
C ALA A 156 -0.52 -15.06 9.68
N HIS A 157 0.50 -14.98 8.83
CA HIS A 157 1.33 -13.76 8.67
C HIS A 157 0.48 -12.61 8.10
N ALA A 158 -0.19 -12.84 6.98
CA ALA A 158 -1.26 -11.98 6.51
C ALA A 158 -2.42 -11.81 7.51
N ALA A 159 -2.65 -12.72 8.45
CA ALA A 159 -3.63 -12.49 9.53
C ALA A 159 -3.16 -11.42 10.53
N ARG A 160 -1.84 -11.21 10.71
CA ARG A 160 -1.29 -10.08 11.48
C ARG A 160 -1.34 -8.75 10.71
N HIS A 161 -1.16 -8.80 9.39
CA HIS A 161 -1.25 -7.63 8.51
C HIS A 161 -2.69 -7.28 8.09
N HIS A 162 -3.64 -8.19 8.28
CA HIS A 162 -5.06 -8.05 7.94
C HIS A 162 -5.97 -8.67 9.02
N MET A 163 -5.78 -8.27 10.27
CA MET A 163 -6.56 -8.76 11.42
C MET A 163 -8.07 -8.51 11.29
N ASP A 164 -8.49 -7.59 10.42
CA ASP A 164 -9.88 -7.26 10.10
C ASP A 164 -10.66 -8.40 9.42
N LYS A 165 -9.98 -9.44 8.94
CA LYS A 165 -10.53 -10.49 8.06
C LYS A 165 -10.60 -11.87 8.73
N TRP A 166 -10.03 -12.01 9.92
CA TRP A 166 -9.95 -13.26 10.67
C TRP A 166 -10.90 -13.29 11.84
N ASN A 167 -11.43 -14.48 12.14
CA ASN A 167 -12.08 -14.74 13.42
C ASN A 167 -11.19 -15.58 14.34
N GLY A 168 -10.18 -16.26 13.80
CA GLY A 168 -9.11 -16.91 14.55
C GLY A 168 -8.07 -17.55 13.62
N LEU A 169 -6.99 -18.08 14.21
CA LEU A 169 -5.94 -18.85 13.55
C LEU A 169 -5.89 -20.26 14.15
N ILE A 170 -5.62 -21.27 13.32
CA ILE A 170 -5.39 -22.66 13.74
C ILE A 170 -4.02 -23.10 13.24
N GLY A 171 -3.16 -23.59 14.14
CA GLY A 171 -1.84 -24.12 13.85
C GLY A 171 -1.70 -25.58 14.26
N LEU A 172 -1.51 -26.45 13.27
CA LEU A 172 -1.22 -27.89 13.43
C LEU A 172 0.30 -28.09 13.37
N SER A 173 0.94 -28.42 14.49
CA SER A 173 2.35 -28.83 14.59
C SER A 173 3.36 -27.91 13.85
N GLY A 174 3.10 -26.61 13.74
CA GLY A 174 3.90 -25.71 12.91
C GLY A 174 5.31 -25.42 13.44
N ALA A 175 6.26 -25.25 12.52
CA ALA A 175 7.68 -25.00 12.82
C ALA A 175 7.96 -23.53 13.20
N TYR A 176 7.33 -23.02 14.27
CA TYR A 176 7.50 -21.63 14.74
C TYR A 176 8.80 -21.41 15.54
N GLN A 177 9.32 -22.46 16.18
CA GLN A 177 10.61 -22.45 16.86
C GLN A 177 11.26 -23.83 16.77
N LEU A 178 12.42 -23.91 16.11
CA LEU A 178 13.23 -25.12 16.05
C LEU A 178 13.83 -25.44 17.44
N PRO A 179 13.95 -26.73 17.82
CA PRO A 179 14.65 -27.14 19.04
C PRO A 179 16.07 -26.54 19.09
N PRO A 180 16.61 -26.16 20.27
CA PRO A 180 17.96 -25.59 20.38
C PRO A 180 19.08 -26.47 19.81
N ALA A 181 18.87 -27.80 19.76
CA ALA A 181 19.79 -28.74 19.12
C ALA A 181 19.80 -28.67 17.57
N ASN A 182 18.78 -28.06 16.96
CA ASN A 182 18.58 -27.96 15.51
C ASN A 182 18.81 -26.53 14.98
N GLN A 183 19.05 -25.54 15.85
CA GLN A 183 19.30 -24.15 15.45
C GLN A 183 20.73 -23.99 14.88
N PRO A 184 20.92 -23.25 13.77
CA PRO A 184 22.24 -23.09 13.16
C PRO A 184 23.14 -22.18 14.01
N GLN A 185 24.27 -22.72 14.46
CA GLN A 185 25.31 -21.93 15.14
C GLN A 185 25.90 -20.87 14.20
N MET A 186 26.41 -19.76 14.73
CA MET A 186 26.86 -18.58 13.95
C MET A 186 27.70 -18.90 12.69
N PRO A 187 28.71 -19.80 12.71
CA PRO A 187 29.47 -20.13 11.49
C PRO A 187 28.62 -20.82 10.42
N LEU A 188 27.67 -21.67 10.83
CA LEU A 188 26.75 -22.38 9.94
C LEU A 188 25.68 -21.44 9.37
N ALA A 189 25.22 -20.46 10.14
CA ALA A 189 24.32 -19.41 9.66
C ALA A 189 24.97 -18.56 8.55
N LEU A 190 26.26 -18.21 8.70
CA LEU A 190 27.02 -17.51 7.65
C LEU A 190 27.22 -18.37 6.39
N VAL A 191 27.50 -19.67 6.55
CA VAL A 191 27.58 -20.60 5.40
C VAL A 191 26.24 -20.76 4.69
N LEU A 192 25.13 -20.84 5.43
CA LEU A 192 23.78 -20.90 4.86
C LEU A 192 23.44 -19.60 4.12
N HIS A 193 23.75 -18.42 4.67
CA HIS A 193 23.54 -17.14 4.01
C HIS A 193 24.36 -17.03 2.72
N ALA A 194 25.64 -17.42 2.74
CA ALA A 194 26.47 -17.47 1.53
C ALA A 194 25.94 -18.48 0.49
N ALA A 195 25.43 -19.64 0.93
CA ALA A 195 24.81 -20.61 0.04
C ALA A 195 23.46 -20.12 -0.54
N ALA A 196 22.69 -19.34 0.21
CA ALA A 196 21.46 -18.70 -0.27
C ALA A 196 21.73 -17.61 -1.31
N LEU A 197 22.87 -16.91 -1.22
CA LEU A 197 23.29 -15.93 -2.23
C LEU A 197 23.91 -16.58 -3.47
N LEU A 198 24.77 -17.59 -3.30
CA LEU A 198 25.57 -18.17 -4.40
C LEU A 198 24.90 -19.36 -5.10
N LEU A 199 24.11 -20.15 -4.37
CA LEU A 199 23.46 -21.38 -4.84
C LEU A 199 22.00 -21.52 -4.31
N PRO A 200 21.15 -20.46 -4.37
CA PRO A 200 19.84 -20.40 -3.70
C PRO A 200 18.94 -21.61 -3.91
N LYS A 201 19.01 -22.22 -5.11
CA LYS A 201 18.13 -23.29 -5.60
C LYS A 201 18.74 -24.70 -5.52
N TYR A 202 19.95 -24.86 -5.00
CA TYR A 202 20.68 -26.13 -5.03
C TYR A 202 20.16 -27.10 -3.93
N PRO A 203 19.58 -28.27 -4.25
CA PRO A 203 18.96 -29.13 -3.23
C PRO A 203 19.99 -29.69 -2.24
N CYS A 204 19.98 -29.21 -0.99
CA CYS A 204 21.11 -29.36 -0.07
C CYS A 204 20.81 -30.24 1.17
N VAL A 205 19.65 -30.09 1.81
CA VAL A 205 19.32 -30.71 3.11
C VAL A 205 18.02 -31.51 3.03
N GLN A 206 17.96 -32.70 3.61
CA GLN A 206 16.69 -33.41 3.83
C GLN A 206 16.02 -32.83 5.10
N PRO A 207 14.74 -32.43 5.08
CA PRO A 207 14.15 -31.63 6.16
C PRO A 207 14.08 -32.35 7.52
N PHE A 208 13.84 -33.67 7.52
CA PHE A 208 13.79 -34.54 8.70
C PHE A 208 13.83 -36.03 8.28
N ASP A 209 13.85 -36.97 9.24
CA ASP A 209 13.54 -38.39 9.00
C ASP A 209 12.00 -38.55 8.97
N PRO A 210 11.39 -39.04 7.87
CA PRO A 210 9.93 -39.20 7.76
C PRO A 210 9.27 -40.00 8.90
N LYS A 211 10.02 -40.87 9.58
CA LYS A 211 9.53 -41.65 10.74
C LYS A 211 9.23 -40.81 11.99
N LEU A 212 9.51 -39.50 11.95
CA LEU A 212 9.13 -38.54 12.98
C LEU A 212 7.79 -37.87 12.70
N ILE A 213 7.16 -38.13 11.53
CA ILE A 213 5.95 -37.43 11.11
C ILE A 213 4.67 -38.09 11.63
N VAL A 214 4.57 -39.42 11.58
CA VAL A 214 3.38 -40.17 12.01
C VAL A 214 3.81 -41.51 12.63
N SER A 215 3.11 -41.96 13.67
CA SER A 215 3.42 -43.23 14.33
C SER A 215 3.02 -44.46 13.51
N ASP A 216 1.95 -44.36 12.70
CA ASP A 216 1.43 -45.45 11.90
C ASP A 216 2.25 -45.73 10.62
N ALA A 217 2.54 -47.01 10.41
CA ALA A 217 3.32 -47.47 9.27
C ALA A 217 2.54 -47.44 7.95
N ALA A 218 1.20 -47.54 7.95
CA ALA A 218 0.42 -47.46 6.72
C ALA A 218 0.27 -46.01 6.24
N ALA A 219 0.04 -45.05 7.15
CA ALA A 219 0.06 -43.62 6.88
C ALA A 219 1.43 -43.15 6.37
N LEU A 220 2.53 -43.57 7.01
CA LEU A 220 3.88 -43.28 6.55
C LEU A 220 4.12 -43.84 5.13
N HIS A 221 3.70 -45.08 4.87
CA HIS A 221 3.88 -45.71 3.56
C HIS A 221 3.00 -45.09 2.46
N ALA A 222 1.81 -44.59 2.81
CA ALA A 222 0.96 -43.83 1.91
C ALA A 222 1.62 -42.49 1.52
N TRP A 223 2.22 -41.78 2.48
CA TRP A 223 3.01 -40.58 2.22
C TRP A 223 4.24 -40.88 1.35
N GLU A 224 5.00 -41.94 1.63
CA GLU A 224 6.13 -42.42 0.80
C GLU A 224 5.76 -42.70 -0.67
N GLN A 225 4.50 -43.03 -0.94
CA GLN A 225 3.99 -43.31 -2.29
C GLN A 225 3.28 -42.13 -2.97
N ASP A 226 3.02 -41.03 -2.26
CA ASP A 226 2.29 -39.88 -2.82
C ASP A 226 3.20 -39.04 -3.74
N PRO A 227 2.92 -38.93 -5.05
CA PRO A 227 3.73 -38.17 -6.00
C PRO A 227 3.51 -36.66 -5.92
N LEU A 228 2.55 -36.19 -5.12
CA LEU A 228 2.31 -34.77 -4.83
C LEU A 228 2.96 -34.32 -3.52
N ALA A 229 3.42 -35.27 -2.69
CA ALA A 229 4.19 -35.00 -1.47
C ALA A 229 5.66 -34.71 -1.80
N SER A 230 6.28 -33.86 -0.98
CA SER A 230 7.61 -33.31 -1.26
C SER A 230 8.74 -34.13 -0.65
N HIS A 231 9.15 -35.18 -1.37
CA HIS A 231 10.27 -36.09 -1.04
C HIS A 231 11.67 -35.50 -1.25
N GLY A 232 11.76 -34.26 -1.74
CA GLY A 232 13.01 -33.60 -2.13
C GLY A 232 13.85 -33.06 -0.97
N LYS A 233 15.14 -32.81 -1.24
CA LYS A 233 15.95 -31.95 -0.37
C LYS A 233 15.47 -30.50 -0.48
N VAL A 234 15.39 -29.79 0.65
CA VAL A 234 15.17 -28.33 0.69
C VAL A 234 16.37 -27.58 0.11
N THR A 235 16.11 -26.34 -0.32
CA THR A 235 17.11 -25.45 -0.92
C THR A 235 17.64 -24.41 0.09
N PRO A 236 18.85 -23.84 -0.12
CA PRO A 236 19.40 -22.78 0.73
C PRO A 236 18.52 -21.55 0.85
N GLY A 237 17.86 -21.12 -0.24
CA GLY A 237 16.94 -19.99 -0.25
C GLY A 237 15.73 -20.25 0.67
N TYR A 238 15.08 -21.40 0.49
CA TYR A 238 13.95 -21.82 1.33
C TYR A 238 14.33 -21.84 2.81
N LEU A 239 15.45 -22.49 3.15
CA LEU A 239 15.87 -22.65 4.54
C LEU A 239 16.31 -21.32 5.18
N PHE A 240 16.96 -20.44 4.40
CA PHE A 240 17.32 -19.10 4.86
C PHE A 240 16.07 -18.24 5.13
N GLU A 241 15.08 -18.25 4.23
CA GLU A 241 13.89 -17.41 4.39
C GLU A 241 12.93 -17.92 5.48
N LEU A 242 12.84 -19.24 5.65
CA LEU A 242 12.13 -19.85 6.79
C LEU A 242 12.73 -19.36 8.13
N LEU A 243 14.05 -19.34 8.25
CA LEU A 243 14.75 -18.86 9.45
C LEU A 243 14.64 -17.34 9.62
N ARG A 244 14.74 -16.54 8.53
CA ARG A 244 14.51 -15.08 8.58
C ARG A 244 13.10 -14.78 9.08
N THR A 245 12.11 -15.55 8.64
CA THR A 245 10.71 -15.38 9.03
C THR A 245 10.46 -15.81 10.46
N GLN A 246 10.98 -16.96 10.93
CA GLN A 246 10.92 -17.35 12.35
C GLN A 246 11.50 -16.27 13.28
N ALA A 247 12.61 -15.64 12.89
CA ALA A 247 13.24 -14.57 13.68
C ALA A 247 12.41 -13.27 13.73
N ARG A 248 11.63 -12.98 12.69
CA ARG A 248 10.71 -11.82 12.64
C ARG A 248 9.42 -12.06 13.43
N LEU A 249 8.84 -13.25 13.30
CA LEU A 249 7.51 -13.65 13.80
C LEU A 249 7.28 -13.32 15.29
N VAL A 250 8.31 -13.52 16.14
CA VAL A 250 8.26 -13.28 17.60
C VAL A 250 8.05 -11.81 17.95
N LYS A 251 8.46 -10.89 17.06
CA LYS A 251 8.28 -9.44 17.20
C LYS A 251 6.97 -8.99 16.56
N GLU A 252 6.64 -9.52 15.38
CA GLU A 252 5.47 -9.11 14.59
C GLU A 252 4.14 -9.50 15.27
N LEU A 253 4.06 -10.68 15.90
CA LEU A 253 2.83 -11.16 16.54
C LEU A 253 2.54 -10.54 17.93
N GLN A 254 3.37 -9.63 18.44
CA GLN A 254 3.13 -9.03 19.76
C GLN A 254 1.85 -8.18 19.77
N GLY A 255 0.82 -8.65 20.50
CA GLY A 255 -0.47 -7.95 20.64
C GLY A 255 -1.50 -8.30 19.55
N LEU A 256 -1.44 -9.52 19.01
CA LEU A 256 -2.37 -10.05 18.00
C LEU A 256 -3.76 -10.32 18.61
N ASP A 257 -4.71 -9.37 18.57
CA ASP A 257 -6.10 -9.53 19.09
C ASP A 257 -6.98 -10.45 18.21
N LEU A 258 -6.52 -11.68 18.01
CA LEU A 258 -7.22 -12.78 17.34
C LEU A 258 -7.10 -14.05 18.19
N PRO A 259 -8.16 -14.86 18.35
CA PRO A 259 -8.07 -16.22 18.87
C PRO A 259 -7.06 -17.09 18.11
N VAL A 260 -6.24 -17.85 18.83
CA VAL A 260 -5.25 -18.78 18.26
C VAL A 260 -5.40 -20.16 18.90
N LEU A 261 -5.78 -21.17 18.11
CA LEU A 261 -5.69 -22.59 18.50
C LEU A 261 -4.37 -23.17 18.01
N MET A 262 -3.64 -23.82 18.92
CA MET A 262 -2.44 -24.58 18.60
C MET A 262 -2.63 -26.04 18.99
N LEU A 263 -2.35 -26.96 18.09
CA LEU A 263 -2.45 -28.40 18.29
C LEU A 263 -1.05 -29.02 18.15
N TRP A 264 -0.66 -29.85 19.12
CA TRP A 264 0.69 -30.44 19.19
C TRP A 264 0.66 -31.89 19.71
N GLY A 265 1.36 -32.80 19.04
CA GLY A 265 1.54 -34.19 19.51
C GLY A 265 2.66 -34.30 20.53
N THR A 266 2.44 -34.96 21.67
CA THR A 266 3.45 -34.99 22.74
C THR A 266 4.68 -35.86 22.44
N SER A 267 4.70 -36.57 21.30
CA SER A 267 5.84 -37.35 20.81
C SER A 267 6.46 -36.77 19.53
N ASP A 268 5.97 -35.62 19.07
CA ASP A 268 6.57 -34.83 17.99
C ASP A 268 8.02 -34.44 18.35
N GLN A 269 8.94 -34.69 17.42
CA GLN A 269 10.38 -34.40 17.53
C GLN A 269 10.88 -33.43 16.43
N VAL A 270 9.97 -32.95 15.58
CA VAL A 270 10.23 -31.98 14.51
C VAL A 270 10.14 -30.55 15.06
N VAL A 271 9.16 -30.29 15.93
CA VAL A 271 8.86 -28.94 16.48
C VAL A 271 8.75 -28.93 18.00
N THR A 272 8.74 -27.72 18.59
CA THR A 272 8.72 -27.52 20.04
C THR A 272 7.34 -27.13 20.56
N LYS A 273 7.01 -27.58 21.77
CA LYS A 273 5.87 -27.09 22.56
C LYS A 273 5.99 -25.60 22.84
N GLU A 274 7.21 -25.13 23.05
CA GLU A 274 7.57 -23.74 23.34
C GLU A 274 7.23 -22.82 22.15
N GLY A 275 7.53 -23.24 20.92
CA GLY A 275 7.13 -22.52 19.71
C GLY A 275 5.60 -22.44 19.52
N HIS A 276 4.86 -23.45 19.96
CA HIS A 276 3.39 -23.43 19.94
C HIS A 276 2.82 -22.52 21.03
N ARG A 277 3.36 -22.64 22.25
CA ARG A 277 3.03 -21.78 23.40
C ARG A 277 3.26 -20.30 23.09
N MET A 278 4.35 -19.98 22.41
CA MET A 278 4.68 -18.62 21.95
C MET A 278 3.55 -17.96 21.15
N LEU A 279 2.85 -18.69 20.27
CA LEU A 279 1.76 -18.12 19.48
C LEU A 279 0.49 -17.86 20.30
N VAL A 280 0.16 -18.78 21.21
CA VAL A 280 -0.97 -18.62 22.15
C VAL A 280 -0.73 -17.42 23.08
N ASP A 281 0.46 -17.30 23.64
CA ASP A 281 0.80 -16.23 24.59
C ASP A 281 0.91 -14.85 23.90
N ALA A 282 1.28 -14.81 22.61
CA ALA A 282 1.33 -13.57 21.80
C ALA A 282 -0.04 -12.96 21.52
N SER A 283 -1.08 -13.80 21.45
CA SER A 283 -2.46 -13.44 21.11
C SER A 283 -3.19 -12.62 22.20
N ARG A 284 -2.94 -12.91 23.48
CA ARG A 284 -3.64 -12.27 24.63
C ARG A 284 -5.17 -12.41 24.65
N ASN A 285 -5.76 -13.23 23.76
CA ASN A 285 -7.21 -13.43 23.66
C ASN A 285 -7.65 -14.65 24.50
N ASP A 286 -8.73 -14.51 25.29
CA ASP A 286 -9.20 -15.54 26.23
C ASP A 286 -9.66 -16.86 25.56
N LEU A 287 -9.82 -16.90 24.23
CA LEU A 287 -10.15 -18.12 23.49
C LEU A 287 -8.92 -18.91 23.00
N SER A 288 -7.72 -18.32 23.10
CA SER A 288 -6.49 -18.90 22.58
C SER A 288 -6.00 -20.05 23.45
N GLU A 289 -5.65 -21.17 22.83
CA GLU A 289 -5.57 -22.47 23.49
C GLU A 289 -4.48 -23.34 22.87
N LEU A 290 -3.73 -24.06 23.73
CA LEU A 290 -2.74 -25.07 23.30
C LEU A 290 -3.26 -26.44 23.71
N MET A 291 -3.80 -27.17 22.74
CA MET A 291 -4.20 -28.57 22.88
C MET A 291 -2.98 -29.46 22.70
N SER A 292 -2.96 -30.61 23.37
CA SER A 292 -1.77 -31.49 23.41
C SER A 292 -2.19 -32.96 23.46
N TYR A 293 -1.88 -33.70 22.41
CA TYR A 293 -2.37 -35.06 22.19
C TYR A 293 -1.36 -36.10 22.68
N PRO A 294 -1.67 -36.87 23.75
CA PRO A 294 -0.75 -37.84 24.31
C PRO A 294 -0.34 -38.91 23.29
N GLY A 295 0.96 -39.06 23.06
CA GLY A 295 1.50 -40.09 22.18
C GLY A 295 1.58 -39.70 20.70
N GLY A 296 0.78 -38.74 20.22
CA GLY A 296 0.78 -38.31 18.81
C GLY A 296 2.11 -37.71 18.34
N PHE A 297 2.44 -37.91 17.07
CA PHE A 297 3.61 -37.33 16.40
C PHE A 297 3.20 -36.01 15.70
N HIS A 298 3.90 -35.64 14.62
CA HIS A 298 3.75 -34.35 13.94
C HIS A 298 2.42 -34.21 13.21
N ASN A 299 2.09 -35.15 12.31
CA ASN A 299 0.86 -35.11 11.52
C ASN A 299 -0.29 -35.76 12.31
N LEU A 300 -0.87 -34.99 13.22
CA LEU A 300 -2.01 -35.37 14.05
C LEU A 300 -3.26 -35.81 13.27
N LEU A 301 -3.41 -35.40 12.01
CA LEU A 301 -4.52 -35.82 11.14
C LEU A 301 -4.28 -37.22 10.52
N ALA A 302 -3.03 -37.70 10.53
CA ALA A 302 -2.65 -39.03 10.04
C ALA A 302 -2.53 -40.08 11.16
N GLU A 303 -2.59 -39.68 12.44
CA GLU A 303 -2.56 -40.59 13.60
C GLU A 303 -3.91 -41.31 13.77
N PRO A 304 -4.02 -42.65 13.56
CA PRO A 304 -5.30 -43.34 13.47
C PRO A 304 -6.16 -43.24 14.74
N ASP A 305 -5.53 -43.29 15.92
CA ASP A 305 -6.18 -43.25 17.23
C ASP A 305 -6.47 -41.82 17.74
N LEU A 306 -6.06 -40.77 17.02
CA LEU A 306 -6.15 -39.37 17.45
C LEU A 306 -6.87 -38.45 16.46
N LYS A 307 -6.87 -38.76 15.16
CA LYS A 307 -7.40 -37.88 14.12
C LYS A 307 -8.89 -37.53 14.30
N ASP A 308 -9.69 -38.43 14.86
CA ASP A 308 -11.11 -38.19 15.14
C ASP A 308 -11.30 -37.10 16.20
N ASP A 309 -10.56 -37.19 17.32
CA ASP A 309 -10.54 -36.19 18.39
C ASP A 309 -9.98 -34.85 17.88
N VAL A 310 -8.88 -34.87 17.12
CA VAL A 310 -8.24 -33.67 16.54
C VAL A 310 -9.21 -32.92 15.61
N ILE A 311 -9.97 -33.63 14.79
CA ILE A 311 -10.98 -33.03 13.90
C ILE A 311 -12.18 -32.50 14.70
N SER A 312 -12.60 -33.19 15.77
CA SER A 312 -13.64 -32.73 16.71
C SER A 312 -13.23 -31.44 17.40
N ASP A 313 -12.01 -31.37 17.94
CA ASP A 313 -11.47 -30.23 18.69
C ASP A 313 -11.33 -28.97 17.82
N ILE A 314 -10.87 -29.13 16.56
CA ILE A 314 -10.86 -28.05 15.55
C ILE A 314 -12.28 -27.50 15.37
N GLY A 315 -13.25 -28.40 15.19
CA GLY A 315 -14.66 -28.06 15.00
C GLY A 315 -15.28 -27.33 16.19
N ASP A 316 -15.16 -27.88 17.40
CA ASP A 316 -15.69 -27.27 18.63
C ASP A 316 -15.02 -25.92 18.93
N TRP A 317 -13.73 -25.75 18.64
CA TRP A 317 -13.06 -24.46 18.78
C TRP A 317 -13.53 -23.43 17.74
N MET A 318 -13.75 -23.82 16.48
CA MET A 318 -14.38 -22.93 15.49
C MET A 318 -15.76 -22.46 15.95
N VAL A 319 -16.58 -23.36 16.51
CA VAL A 319 -17.89 -23.03 17.10
C VAL A 319 -17.74 -22.08 18.30
N LYS A 320 -16.79 -22.33 19.20
CA LYS A 320 -16.44 -21.48 20.37
C LYS A 320 -16.10 -20.04 19.93
N VAL A 321 -15.29 -19.89 18.89
CA VAL A 321 -14.87 -18.61 18.30
C VAL A 321 -16.03 -17.87 17.63
N CYS A 322 -16.77 -18.52 16.74
CA CYS A 322 -17.89 -17.90 16.04
C CYS A 322 -19.01 -17.44 17.01
N ARG A 323 -19.27 -18.21 18.08
CA ARG A 323 -20.20 -17.83 19.16
C ARG A 323 -19.74 -16.57 19.91
N GLN A 324 -18.49 -16.49 20.36
CA GLN A 324 -18.01 -15.29 21.06
C GLN A 324 -17.99 -14.05 20.14
N GLY A 325 -17.76 -14.22 18.84
CA GLY A 325 -17.92 -13.15 17.85
C GLY A 325 -19.34 -12.58 17.82
N LYS A 326 -20.36 -13.45 17.78
CA LYS A 326 -21.78 -13.05 17.91
C LYS A 326 -22.06 -12.39 19.26
N GLU A 327 -21.57 -12.94 20.38
CA GLU A 327 -21.78 -12.38 21.73
C GLU A 327 -21.13 -11.00 21.93
N LYS A 328 -19.88 -10.80 21.52
CA LYS A 328 -19.21 -9.46 21.58
C LYS A 328 -19.96 -8.41 20.75
N SER A 329 -20.59 -8.81 19.63
CA SER A 329 -21.49 -7.94 18.84
C SER A 329 -22.85 -7.63 19.49
N THR A 330 -23.19 -8.36 20.57
CA THR A 330 -24.46 -8.28 21.29
C THR A 330 -24.29 -7.57 22.64
N TYR A 331 -23.19 -7.83 23.36
CA TYR A 331 -22.81 -7.07 24.55
C TYR A 331 -22.50 -5.59 24.24
N ARG A 332 -21.88 -5.28 23.09
CA ARG A 332 -21.79 -3.89 22.57
C ARG A 332 -23.14 -3.24 22.29
N ARG A 333 -24.23 -4.01 22.27
CA ARG A 333 -25.62 -3.56 22.01
C ARG A 333 -26.48 -3.47 23.28
N LEU A 334 -25.96 -3.94 24.42
CA LEU A 334 -26.62 -3.92 25.73
C LEU A 334 -25.84 -3.08 26.76
N GLY A 335 -24.54 -2.85 26.54
CA GLY A 335 -23.66 -2.07 27.43
C GLY A 335 -23.83 -0.55 27.38
N GLU A 336 -24.70 0.00 26.53
CA GLU A 336 -24.97 1.46 26.50
C GLU A 336 -25.95 1.90 27.63
N ASP A 337 -26.70 0.98 28.26
CA ASP A 337 -27.73 1.25 29.28
C ASP A 337 -27.37 0.78 30.71
N SER A 338 -26.16 1.09 31.20
CA SER A 338 -25.89 1.11 32.66
C SER A 338 -24.68 1.98 33.05
N HIS A 339 -24.66 2.46 34.29
CA HIS A 339 -23.63 3.37 34.82
C HIS A 339 -23.17 2.99 36.23
N ALA A 340 -21.94 3.42 36.55
CA ALA A 340 -21.25 3.34 37.84
C ALA A 340 -20.79 1.94 38.32
N GLY A 341 -19.50 1.84 38.71
CA GLY A 341 -18.93 0.61 39.29
C GLY A 341 -17.44 0.41 39.02
N ALA A 342 -16.58 1.38 39.34
CA ALA A 342 -15.13 1.16 39.28
C ALA A 342 -14.65 0.39 40.53
N LEU A 343 -14.02 -0.77 40.35
CA LEU A 343 -13.25 -1.44 41.39
C LEU A 343 -12.15 -2.36 40.80
N ASP A 344 -11.14 -2.53 41.65
CA ASP A 344 -9.93 -3.36 41.60
C ASP A 344 -9.94 -4.66 40.75
N ARG A 345 -8.77 -5.02 40.20
CA ARG A 345 -8.49 -6.28 39.50
C ARG A 345 -7.28 -7.00 40.11
N SER A 346 -7.54 -7.98 40.97
CA SER A 346 -6.60 -9.06 41.28
C SER A 346 -7.04 -10.38 40.61
N PRO A 347 -6.12 -11.21 40.08
CA PRO A 347 -6.49 -12.37 39.26
C PRO A 347 -6.53 -13.69 40.04
N ALA A 348 -7.73 -14.21 40.33
CA ALA A 348 -8.00 -15.66 40.44
C ALA A 348 -9.47 -15.99 40.72
N ARG A 349 -10.14 -16.77 39.84
CA ARG A 349 -10.86 -18.01 40.23
C ARG A 349 -11.36 -18.82 39.03
N ALA A 350 -11.59 -20.10 39.28
CA ALA A 350 -11.99 -21.09 38.27
C ALA A 350 -13.44 -20.89 37.80
N TYR A 351 -13.69 -21.25 36.54
CA TYR A 351 -15.03 -21.26 35.95
C TYR A 351 -15.75 -22.58 36.30
N GLN A 352 -16.93 -22.51 36.90
CA GLN A 352 -17.85 -23.66 36.95
C GLN A 352 -18.77 -23.62 35.73
N LYS A 353 -19.10 -24.80 35.17
CA LYS A 353 -20.13 -24.88 34.12
C LYS A 353 -21.49 -24.47 34.67
N SER A 354 -22.05 -23.39 34.14
CA SER A 354 -23.48 -23.09 34.18
C SER A 354 -23.99 -23.04 32.74
N GLU A 355 -25.00 -23.86 32.43
CA GLU A 355 -25.59 -23.89 31.09
C GLU A 355 -26.42 -22.60 30.86
N SER A 356 -26.02 -21.78 29.89
CA SER A 356 -26.75 -20.57 29.49
C SER A 356 -27.59 -20.84 28.24
N THR A 357 -28.89 -20.52 28.32
CA THR A 357 -29.85 -20.78 27.24
C THR A 357 -29.83 -19.68 26.18
N LEU A 358 -29.02 -19.87 25.15
CA LEU A 358 -29.12 -19.15 23.87
C LEU A 358 -29.05 -20.16 22.72
N ASP A 359 -30.21 -20.66 22.29
CA ASP A 359 -30.35 -21.50 21.10
C ASP A 359 -30.25 -20.63 19.84
N ASP A 360 -29.07 -20.62 19.22
CA ASP A 360 -28.81 -20.10 17.87
C ASP A 360 -29.01 -21.26 16.86
N PRO A 361 -30.06 -21.24 16.02
CA PRO A 361 -30.36 -22.34 15.11
C PRO A 361 -29.39 -22.44 13.92
N ASP A 362 -28.61 -21.38 13.65
CA ASP A 362 -27.70 -21.30 12.51
C ASP A 362 -26.27 -21.77 12.86
N LEU A 363 -26.05 -22.32 14.07
CA LEU A 363 -24.77 -22.89 14.50
C LEU A 363 -24.98 -24.30 15.09
N PRO A 364 -24.09 -25.26 14.80
CA PRO A 364 -24.17 -26.59 15.41
C PRO A 364 -24.07 -26.51 16.93
N ARG A 365 -24.79 -27.41 17.61
CA ARG A 365 -24.75 -27.55 19.07
C ARG A 365 -23.44 -28.22 19.48
N ILE A 366 -22.86 -27.77 20.59
CA ILE A 366 -21.69 -28.40 21.22
C ILE A 366 -22.16 -29.74 21.81
N GLY A 367 -22.09 -30.79 21.00
CA GLY A 367 -22.83 -32.03 21.22
C GLY A 367 -22.47 -33.12 20.22
N SER A 368 -21.33 -33.77 20.46
CA SER A 368 -20.79 -34.94 19.75
C SER A 368 -20.59 -34.79 18.23
N TRP A 369 -19.34 -34.56 17.83
CA TRP A 369 -18.83 -34.73 16.45
C TRP A 369 -18.78 -36.22 15.99
N ALA A 370 -19.56 -37.10 16.63
CA ALA A 370 -19.51 -38.55 16.42
C ALA A 370 -20.17 -38.95 15.10
N SER A 371 -19.41 -39.65 14.26
CA SER A 371 -19.74 -39.95 12.85
C SER A 371 -21.03 -40.76 12.64
N PRO A 372 -21.99 -40.26 11.84
CA PRO A 372 -23.10 -41.05 11.31
C PRO A 372 -22.78 -41.62 9.92
N VAL A 373 -21.69 -42.40 9.80
CA VAL A 373 -21.34 -43.09 8.53
C VAL A 373 -21.95 -44.50 8.53
N PRO A 374 -22.80 -44.87 7.54
CA PRO A 374 -23.29 -46.24 7.42
C PRO A 374 -22.16 -47.21 7.03
N ASN A 375 -22.07 -48.35 7.73
CA ASN A 375 -21.12 -49.40 7.40
C ASN A 375 -21.29 -49.90 5.95
N SER A 376 -20.29 -49.64 5.10
CA SER A 376 -20.06 -50.39 3.87
C SER A 376 -18.55 -50.63 3.73
N PRO A 377 -18.11 -51.85 3.38
CA PRO A 377 -16.70 -52.18 3.36
C PRO A 377 -16.01 -51.63 2.11
N THR A 378 -14.83 -51.03 2.30
CA THR A 378 -13.88 -50.81 1.20
C THR A 378 -13.40 -52.15 0.64
N PRO A 379 -12.97 -52.15 -0.63
CA PRO A 379 -11.56 -52.45 -0.84
C PRO A 379 -10.82 -51.36 -1.64
N PHE A 380 -9.50 -51.35 -1.47
CA PHE A 380 -8.54 -50.48 -2.16
C PHE A 380 -8.61 -50.58 -3.70
N GLY A 381 -8.16 -49.51 -4.38
CA GLY A 381 -7.33 -49.68 -5.59
C GLY A 381 -7.62 -48.79 -6.79
N ILE A 382 -7.25 -47.49 -6.74
CA ILE A 382 -6.97 -46.70 -7.95
C ILE A 382 -5.69 -45.87 -7.75
N TRP A 383 -4.55 -46.46 -8.10
CA TRP A 383 -3.35 -45.73 -8.52
C TRP A 383 -2.74 -46.49 -9.70
N GLY A 384 -2.41 -45.77 -10.78
CA GLY A 384 -1.66 -46.27 -11.91
C GLY A 384 -2.45 -47.04 -12.99
N ARG A 385 -2.70 -46.36 -14.10
CA ARG A 385 -2.37 -46.88 -15.44
C ARG A 385 -2.29 -45.75 -16.46
N GLU A 386 -1.07 -45.48 -16.92
CA GLU A 386 -0.88 -44.89 -18.24
C GLU A 386 -1.36 -45.89 -19.30
N THR A 387 -1.95 -45.40 -20.39
CA THR A 387 -2.17 -46.19 -21.60
C THR A 387 -1.63 -45.44 -22.82
N SER A 388 -0.74 -46.11 -23.55
CA SER A 388 0.05 -45.57 -24.65
C SER A 388 -0.77 -45.23 -25.90
N VAL A 389 -0.24 -44.28 -26.69
CA VAL A 389 -0.68 -43.98 -28.06
C VAL A 389 -0.70 -45.23 -28.95
N SER A 390 -1.83 -45.54 -29.58
CA SER A 390 -1.91 -46.05 -30.97
C SER A 390 -3.36 -46.17 -31.49
N ASP A 391 -3.47 -46.14 -32.82
CA ASP A 391 -4.40 -46.89 -33.66
C ASP A 391 -5.90 -46.51 -33.89
N TYR A 392 -6.10 -46.02 -35.12
CA TYR A 392 -7.25 -46.13 -36.05
C TYR A 392 -8.57 -45.32 -35.88
N ALA A 393 -8.66 -44.33 -36.78
CA ALA A 393 -9.72 -44.16 -37.80
C ALA A 393 -11.10 -43.54 -37.44
N SER A 394 -11.32 -42.34 -38.02
CA SER A 394 -12.60 -41.77 -38.47
C SER A 394 -13.20 -42.58 -39.65
N PRO A 395 -14.41 -42.24 -40.21
CA PRO A 395 -15.31 -41.12 -39.89
C PRO A 395 -16.82 -41.48 -39.80
N GLY A 396 -17.63 -40.50 -39.36
CA GLY A 396 -19.10 -40.54 -39.49
C GLY A 396 -19.80 -39.30 -38.91
N GLY A 397 -20.11 -38.29 -39.75
CA GLY A 397 -21.02 -37.16 -39.42
C GLY A 397 -22.44 -37.40 -39.95
N PRO A 398 -23.30 -36.36 -40.15
CA PRO A 398 -23.13 -34.91 -39.98
C PRO A 398 -24.07 -34.37 -38.85
N SER A 399 -24.68 -33.16 -38.78
CA SER A 399 -24.83 -31.95 -39.63
C SER A 399 -25.42 -30.76 -38.83
N MET A 400 -25.23 -29.52 -39.35
CA MET A 400 -26.11 -28.34 -39.21
C MET A 400 -26.28 -27.67 -37.83
N ASP A 401 -25.39 -26.70 -37.55
CA ASP A 401 -25.58 -25.24 -37.71
C ASP A 401 -26.96 -24.55 -37.51
N PHE A 402 -26.84 -23.24 -37.22
CA PHE A 402 -27.84 -22.16 -37.09
C PHE A 402 -28.76 -22.19 -35.84
N CYS A 403 -28.72 -21.26 -34.87
CA CYS A 403 -28.36 -19.81 -34.76
C CYS A 403 -29.54 -18.84 -34.99
N LEU A 404 -29.61 -17.79 -34.14
CA LEU A 404 -30.64 -16.71 -34.05
C LEU A 404 -32.04 -17.19 -33.61
N SER A 405 -32.93 -16.37 -33.02
CA SER A 405 -32.82 -15.14 -32.19
C SER A 405 -34.23 -14.79 -31.65
N LEU A 406 -34.33 -13.84 -30.70
CA LEU A 406 -35.34 -12.74 -30.60
C LEU A 406 -35.66 -12.30 -29.15
N GLU A 407 -36.23 -11.10 -29.05
CA GLU A 407 -36.47 -10.31 -27.82
C GLU A 407 -37.98 -10.09 -27.54
N GLU A 408 -38.28 -9.49 -26.38
CA GLU A 408 -39.60 -8.93 -25.97
C GLU A 408 -40.75 -9.95 -25.80
N ASN A 409 -41.80 -9.73 -24.99
CA ASN A 409 -42.38 -8.50 -24.40
C ASN A 409 -43.19 -8.87 -23.12
N PRO A 410 -43.37 -8.00 -22.09
CA PRO A 410 -44.10 -8.37 -20.86
C PRO A 410 -45.50 -7.71 -20.77
N GLN A 411 -46.50 -8.42 -20.22
CA GLN A 411 -47.55 -7.84 -19.33
C GLN A 411 -48.53 -8.87 -18.71
N GLU A 412 -49.14 -8.45 -17.59
CA GLU A 412 -50.36 -8.92 -16.92
C GLU A 412 -50.65 -10.43 -16.68
N VAL A 413 -51.02 -10.76 -15.44
CA VAL A 413 -52.44 -11.01 -15.06
C VAL A 413 -52.62 -10.82 -13.54
N GLN A 414 -53.75 -10.22 -13.15
CA GLN A 414 -54.12 -9.92 -11.76
C GLN A 414 -55.46 -10.62 -11.41
N LYS A 415 -55.55 -11.37 -10.30
CA LYS A 415 -56.80 -11.53 -9.49
C LYS A 415 -56.70 -12.46 -8.28
N ASN A 416 -57.62 -12.20 -7.33
CA ASN A 416 -58.20 -13.12 -6.33
C ASN A 416 -57.26 -13.66 -5.21
N PHE A 417 -57.66 -13.80 -3.94
CA PHE A 417 -58.89 -13.45 -3.19
C PHE A 417 -58.52 -12.94 -1.79
N GLY A 418 -59.43 -12.21 -1.12
CA GLY A 418 -59.51 -12.13 0.35
C GLY A 418 -60.85 -12.73 0.82
N PRO A 419 -61.37 -12.42 2.03
CA PRO A 419 -60.81 -11.61 3.12
C PRO A 419 -60.84 -12.33 4.49
N GLU A 420 -60.44 -11.67 5.58
CA GLU A 420 -61.27 -11.63 6.81
C GLU A 420 -60.95 -10.44 7.72
N ILE A 421 -61.82 -10.16 8.70
CA ILE A 421 -61.85 -8.92 9.50
C ILE A 421 -62.08 -9.24 10.98
N VAL A 422 -61.22 -8.72 11.87
CA VAL A 422 -61.55 -8.52 13.30
C VAL A 422 -61.06 -7.15 13.76
N THR A 423 -61.90 -6.42 14.50
CA THR A 423 -61.69 -5.03 14.92
C THR A 423 -61.36 -4.91 16.41
N ALA A 424 -60.43 -4.01 16.78
CA ALA A 424 -60.33 -3.48 18.14
C ALA A 424 -59.61 -2.12 18.22
N GLN A 425 -60.25 -1.15 18.89
CA GLN A 425 -59.72 0.11 19.43
C GLN A 425 -60.62 0.50 20.63
N PRO A 426 -60.31 1.55 21.42
CA PRO A 426 -59.05 1.83 22.12
C PRO A 426 -59.35 2.08 23.63
N ARG A 427 -58.35 2.48 24.45
CA ARG A 427 -58.61 3.13 25.75
C ARG A 427 -57.68 4.30 26.05
N ARG A 428 -58.24 5.35 26.66
CA ARG A 428 -57.56 6.53 27.23
C ARG A 428 -57.59 6.47 28.75
N ILE A 429 -56.53 6.97 29.39
CA ILE A 429 -56.50 7.63 30.72
C ILE A 429 -55.39 8.70 30.55
N GLN A 430 -55.60 10.03 30.54
CA GLN A 430 -56.32 11.00 31.40
C GLN A 430 -55.44 11.56 32.54
N GLU A 431 -55.52 12.88 32.75
CA GLU A 431 -54.54 13.72 33.45
C GLU A 431 -54.81 13.92 34.96
N VAL A 432 -53.77 14.31 35.71
CA VAL A 432 -53.87 15.03 37.01
C VAL A 432 -52.73 16.07 37.10
N GLY A 433 -52.95 17.22 37.73
CA GLY A 433 -51.96 18.30 37.93
C GLY A 433 -51.93 18.87 39.35
N ILE A 434 -51.62 20.19 39.49
CA ILE A 434 -51.43 20.98 40.74
C ILE A 434 -50.00 20.85 41.34
N GLY A 435 -49.31 21.89 41.86
CA GLY A 435 -49.56 23.34 41.75
C GLY A 435 -48.78 24.28 42.73
N LYS A 436 -47.91 25.16 42.18
CA LYS A 436 -47.46 26.52 42.63
C LYS A 436 -46.73 26.80 43.98
N SER A 437 -45.76 27.74 43.88
CA SER A 437 -45.16 28.67 44.89
C SER A 437 -44.15 28.12 45.93
N GLY A 438 -43.14 28.89 46.40
CA GLY A 438 -42.66 30.22 45.98
C GLY A 438 -41.48 30.81 46.80
N GLN A 439 -40.85 31.89 46.29
CA GLN A 439 -39.89 32.85 46.91
C GLN A 439 -38.45 32.44 47.38
N ALA A 440 -37.48 32.87 46.55
CA ALA A 440 -36.40 33.84 46.84
C ALA A 440 -35.15 33.55 47.74
N SER A 441 -33.99 33.64 47.06
CA SER A 441 -32.68 34.21 47.52
C SER A 441 -31.67 33.37 48.32
N SER A 442 -30.52 33.08 47.69
CA SER A 442 -29.22 33.71 48.00
C SER A 442 -28.17 33.34 46.93
N ARG A 443 -26.99 33.99 46.93
CA ARG A 443 -25.96 33.86 45.87
C ARG A 443 -24.87 32.83 46.22
N ARG A 444 -24.49 31.98 45.25
CA ARG A 444 -23.09 31.58 44.98
C ARG A 444 -22.93 31.03 43.54
N LYS A 445 -21.71 31.10 42.99
CA LYS A 445 -21.38 30.69 41.61
C LYS A 445 -21.25 29.17 41.47
N LYS A 446 -21.65 28.62 40.32
CA LYS A 446 -20.83 27.67 39.53
C LYS A 446 -21.33 27.53 38.07
N GLU A 447 -20.61 26.76 37.27
CA GLU A 447 -20.62 26.74 35.80
C GLU A 447 -21.93 26.27 35.12
N GLY A 448 -22.18 26.75 33.89
CA GLY A 448 -22.83 25.97 32.81
C GLY A 448 -24.35 26.12 32.59
N PRO A 449 -24.80 26.71 31.46
CA PRO A 449 -26.13 26.44 30.90
C PRO A 449 -26.09 25.14 30.07
N GLY A 450 -26.79 24.10 30.52
CA GLY A 450 -26.90 22.84 29.77
C GLY A 450 -27.78 22.98 28.52
N PHE A 451 -27.39 22.34 27.42
CA PHE A 451 -28.22 22.23 26.21
C PHE A 451 -29.27 21.13 26.34
N HIS A 452 -30.42 21.31 25.69
CA HIS A 452 -31.52 20.34 25.67
C HIS A 452 -31.14 19.06 24.90
N VAL A 453 -31.33 17.91 25.52
CA VAL A 453 -31.18 16.59 24.87
C VAL A 453 -32.53 16.15 24.28
N GLU A 454 -32.92 16.78 23.17
CA GLU A 454 -34.02 16.31 22.31
C GLU A 454 -33.59 16.32 20.84
N GLN A 455 -32.75 15.36 20.41
CA GLN A 455 -32.93 14.59 19.16
C GLN A 455 -31.80 13.58 18.88
N LEU A 456 -32.21 12.40 18.37
CA LEU A 456 -31.45 11.56 17.43
C LEU A 456 -30.05 11.06 17.84
N LEU A 457 -30.01 10.19 18.85
CA LEU A 457 -28.96 9.15 18.91
C LEU A 457 -29.06 8.24 17.68
N ALA A 458 -27.95 8.07 16.96
CA ALA A 458 -27.85 7.27 15.74
C ALA A 458 -26.63 6.34 15.77
N SER A 459 -26.63 5.43 16.75
CA SER A 459 -25.60 4.41 16.98
C SER A 459 -25.43 3.50 15.74
N PRO A 460 -24.19 3.24 15.28
CA PRO A 460 -23.93 2.35 14.15
C PRO A 460 -23.97 0.87 14.60
N GLY A 461 -25.17 0.35 14.94
CA GLY A 461 -25.31 -1.01 15.50
C GLY A 461 -26.61 -1.77 15.20
N SER A 462 -27.70 -1.08 14.82
CA SER A 462 -28.97 -1.73 14.45
C SER A 462 -28.96 -2.19 12.99
N LEU A 463 -28.33 -3.34 12.75
CA LEU A 463 -28.43 -4.05 11.46
C LEU A 463 -29.88 -4.40 11.15
N LYS A 464 -30.47 -3.73 10.16
CA LYS A 464 -31.59 -4.29 9.40
C LYS A 464 -31.05 -5.40 8.50
N GLN A 465 -31.48 -6.64 8.72
CA GLN A 465 -31.24 -7.72 7.79
C GLN A 465 -31.80 -7.34 6.39
N GLY A 466 -31.12 -7.75 5.33
CA GLY A 466 -31.56 -7.57 3.94
C GLY A 466 -30.97 -6.40 3.14
N GLN A 467 -30.29 -5.42 3.75
CA GLN A 467 -29.77 -4.27 2.97
C GLN A 467 -28.50 -4.58 2.16
N THR A 468 -28.65 -4.53 0.82
CA THR A 468 -27.58 -4.71 -0.17
C THR A 468 -26.51 -3.61 -0.11
N LEU A 469 -25.34 -3.84 -0.75
CA LEU A 469 -24.30 -2.81 -0.88
C LEU A 469 -24.80 -1.55 -1.60
N ALA A 470 -25.61 -1.72 -2.66
CA ALA A 470 -26.21 -0.60 -3.38
C ALA A 470 -27.16 0.24 -2.49
N GLU A 471 -27.97 -0.41 -1.64
CA GLU A 471 -28.77 0.31 -0.65
C GLU A 471 -27.92 1.06 0.37
N ARG A 472 -26.77 0.49 0.80
CA ARG A 472 -25.86 1.16 1.73
C ARG A 472 -25.25 2.42 1.11
N GLU A 473 -24.82 2.36 -0.15
CA GLU A 473 -24.37 3.54 -0.91
C GLU A 473 -25.47 4.61 -1.01
N VAL A 474 -26.68 4.23 -1.40
CA VAL A 474 -27.84 5.16 -1.48
C VAL A 474 -28.20 5.75 -0.10
N ASN A 475 -27.99 5.01 0.99
CA ASN A 475 -28.21 5.50 2.35
C ASN A 475 -27.08 6.41 2.84
N LEU A 476 -25.84 6.17 2.42
CA LEU A 476 -24.69 7.05 2.66
C LEU A 476 -24.85 8.37 1.91
N GLY A 477 -25.16 8.33 0.61
CA GLY A 477 -25.45 9.50 -0.21
C GLY A 477 -26.56 10.37 0.37
N ARG A 478 -27.70 9.77 0.76
CA ARG A 478 -28.80 10.50 1.41
C ARG A 478 -28.40 11.13 2.76
N ARG A 479 -27.50 10.52 3.52
CA ARG A 479 -26.97 11.10 4.77
C ARG A 479 -26.05 12.30 4.50
N ILE A 480 -25.18 12.19 3.50
CA ILE A 480 -24.26 13.27 3.12
C ILE A 480 -25.02 14.45 2.50
N GLU A 481 -26.01 14.18 1.65
CA GLU A 481 -26.93 15.22 1.13
C GLU A 481 -27.76 15.91 2.22
N LYS A 482 -28.04 15.23 3.35
CA LYS A 482 -28.66 15.87 4.51
C LYS A 482 -27.66 16.81 5.20
N VAL A 483 -26.46 16.31 5.54
CA VAL A 483 -25.40 17.09 6.20
C VAL A 483 -25.07 18.35 5.40
N LEU A 484 -24.85 18.23 4.09
CA LEU A 484 -24.51 19.36 3.21
C LEU A 484 -25.62 20.43 3.15
N LYS A 485 -26.89 20.06 3.35
CA LYS A 485 -28.02 21.01 3.44
C LYS A 485 -28.20 21.62 4.82
N GLU A 486 -27.64 20.98 5.84
CA GLU A 486 -27.65 21.43 7.24
C GLU A 486 -26.38 22.20 7.63
N LEU A 487 -25.38 22.29 6.74
CA LEU A 487 -24.19 23.10 6.96
C LEU A 487 -24.56 24.59 7.10
N PRO A 488 -24.08 25.27 8.17
CA PRO A 488 -24.37 26.68 8.39
C PRO A 488 -23.68 27.57 7.33
N LYS A 489 -24.49 28.32 6.57
CA LYS A 489 -23.99 29.27 5.57
C LYS A 489 -23.18 30.38 6.21
N GLY A 490 -21.97 30.63 5.70
CA GLY A 490 -21.06 31.67 6.21
C GLY A 490 -20.31 31.30 7.49
N ALA A 491 -20.41 30.06 7.97
CA ALA A 491 -19.53 29.53 9.01
C ALA A 491 -18.14 29.22 8.45
N SER A 492 -17.10 29.26 9.30
CA SER A 492 -15.75 28.85 8.89
C SER A 492 -15.68 27.36 8.60
N THR A 493 -14.68 26.95 7.83
CA THR A 493 -14.45 25.56 7.45
C THR A 493 -14.10 24.70 8.67
N CYS A 494 -13.36 25.25 9.64
CA CYS A 494 -13.18 24.65 10.96
C CYS A 494 -14.52 24.41 11.70
N GLU A 495 -15.44 25.38 11.69
CA GLU A 495 -16.79 25.18 12.26
C GLU A 495 -17.60 24.11 11.51
N LYS A 496 -17.55 24.08 10.17
CA LYS A 496 -18.23 23.07 9.34
C LYS A 496 -17.69 21.67 9.66
N VAL A 497 -16.37 21.52 9.77
CA VAL A 497 -15.67 20.27 10.14
C VAL A 497 -16.07 19.84 11.55
N ALA A 498 -16.01 20.73 12.54
CA ALA A 498 -16.36 20.41 13.93
C ALA A 498 -17.84 20.01 14.11
N LYS A 499 -18.74 20.58 13.31
CA LYS A 499 -20.19 20.24 13.31
C LYS A 499 -20.52 18.99 12.49
N THR A 500 -19.58 18.51 11.65
CA THR A 500 -19.79 17.35 10.79
C THR A 500 -19.32 16.06 11.46
N PRO A 501 -20.11 14.97 11.49
CA PRO A 501 -19.68 13.72 12.12
C PRO A 501 -18.40 13.16 11.47
N ARG A 502 -17.28 13.14 12.21
CA ARG A 502 -15.94 12.76 11.73
C ARG A 502 -15.90 11.47 10.87
N ARG A 503 -16.70 10.45 11.24
CA ARG A 503 -16.88 9.20 10.47
C ARG A 503 -17.28 9.40 8.99
N LEU A 504 -18.01 10.47 8.68
CA LEU A 504 -18.42 10.83 7.32
C LEU A 504 -17.30 11.59 6.59
N ILE A 505 -16.60 12.49 7.29
CA ILE A 505 -15.47 13.25 6.72
C ILE A 505 -14.33 12.31 6.30
N THR A 506 -14.04 11.29 7.11
CA THR A 506 -13.00 10.28 6.82
C THR A 506 -13.48 9.12 5.94
N THR A 507 -14.74 9.12 5.48
CA THR A 507 -15.25 8.09 4.56
C THR A 507 -14.53 8.19 3.21
N ARG A 508 -13.96 7.08 2.73
CA ARG A 508 -13.41 6.97 1.36
C ARG A 508 -14.52 6.72 0.33
N GLY A 509 -14.21 6.88 -0.95
CA GLY A 509 -15.18 6.77 -2.05
C GLY A 509 -15.86 8.10 -2.40
N ALA A 510 -16.52 8.14 -3.57
CA ALA A 510 -17.05 9.36 -4.18
C ALA A 510 -18.03 10.15 -3.28
N HIS A 511 -18.84 9.43 -2.50
CA HIS A 511 -19.75 10.03 -1.52
C HIS A 511 -19.01 10.83 -0.44
N GLY A 512 -17.93 10.28 0.14
CA GLY A 512 -17.10 11.00 1.10
C GLY A 512 -16.33 12.16 0.48
N GLN A 513 -15.84 12.00 -0.75
CA GLN A 513 -15.17 13.08 -1.49
C GLN A 513 -16.12 14.27 -1.69
N ARG A 514 -17.38 14.02 -2.07
CA ARG A 514 -18.40 15.06 -2.22
C ARG A 514 -18.71 15.80 -0.91
N LEU A 515 -18.62 15.12 0.25
CA LEU A 515 -18.73 15.80 1.54
C LEU A 515 -17.54 16.76 1.76
N ARG A 516 -16.30 16.31 1.55
CA ARG A 516 -15.10 17.14 1.69
C ARG A 516 -15.14 18.37 0.78
N ARG A 517 -15.52 18.19 -0.50
CA ARG A 517 -15.76 19.30 -1.45
C ARG A 517 -16.79 20.30 -0.92
N GLY A 518 -17.92 19.83 -0.40
CA GLY A 518 -18.96 20.69 0.17
C GLY A 518 -18.61 21.33 1.53
N LEU A 519 -17.52 20.93 2.18
CA LEU A 519 -16.95 21.64 3.33
C LEU A 519 -16.08 22.83 2.86
N MET A 520 -15.40 22.72 1.72
CA MET A 520 -14.63 23.82 1.10
C MET A 520 -15.50 24.95 0.53
N GLU A 521 -16.79 24.71 0.28
CA GLU A 521 -17.72 25.72 -0.26
C GLU A 521 -17.70 27.02 0.57
N GLY A 522 -17.29 28.12 -0.08
CA GLY A 522 -17.14 29.45 0.53
C GLY A 522 -15.89 29.67 1.39
N ALA A 523 -14.99 28.70 1.49
CA ALA A 523 -13.78 28.79 2.30
C ALA A 523 -12.81 29.85 1.75
N VAL A 524 -12.15 30.61 2.63
CA VAL A 524 -11.14 31.62 2.24
C VAL A 524 -9.75 31.02 2.37
N ILE A 525 -9.10 30.74 1.24
CA ILE A 525 -7.72 30.26 1.18
C ILE A 525 -6.82 31.36 0.64
N VAL A 526 -5.74 31.66 1.37
CA VAL A 526 -4.68 32.57 0.93
C VAL A 526 -3.63 31.76 0.18
N PHE A 527 -3.35 32.11 -1.07
CA PHE A 527 -2.28 31.55 -1.86
C PHE A 527 -1.07 32.50 -1.83
N PHE A 528 0.02 32.04 -1.22
CA PHE A 528 1.25 32.82 -1.09
C PHE A 528 2.24 32.45 -2.22
N THR A 529 2.48 33.42 -3.11
CA THR A 529 3.00 33.32 -4.49
C THR A 529 2.16 32.40 -5.40
N THR A 530 2.03 32.77 -6.68
CA THR A 530 1.21 32.00 -7.63
C THR A 530 2.01 31.16 -8.64
N GLY A 531 3.32 31.36 -8.71
CA GLY A 531 4.19 30.69 -9.68
C GLY A 531 4.05 31.29 -11.08
N TYR A 532 4.22 30.46 -12.12
CA TYR A 532 4.07 30.84 -13.52
C TYR A 532 2.66 30.54 -14.06
N GLU A 533 2.25 31.20 -15.15
CA GLU A 533 0.87 31.19 -15.68
C GLU A 533 0.31 29.79 -15.99
N GLY A 534 1.15 28.82 -16.38
CA GLY A 534 0.74 27.42 -16.54
C GLY A 534 0.12 26.77 -15.28
N LYS A 535 0.31 27.36 -14.09
CA LYS A 535 -0.35 26.94 -12.84
C LYS A 535 -1.79 27.43 -12.69
N ARG A 536 -2.35 28.13 -13.68
CA ARG A 536 -3.75 28.61 -13.72
C ARG A 536 -4.79 27.57 -13.28
N PHE A 537 -4.61 26.31 -13.66
CA PHE A 537 -5.53 25.20 -13.32
C PHE A 537 -5.77 25.04 -11.79
N ILE A 538 -4.82 25.48 -10.96
CA ILE A 538 -4.91 25.43 -9.50
C ILE A 538 -6.03 26.37 -9.00
N TYR A 539 -6.12 27.56 -9.57
CA TYR A 539 -7.11 28.58 -9.21
C TYR A 539 -8.47 28.27 -9.81
N GLU A 540 -8.51 27.68 -11.01
CA GLU A 540 -9.74 27.15 -11.61
C GLU A 540 -10.30 25.97 -10.79
N LYS A 541 -9.42 25.08 -10.28
CA LYS A 541 -9.80 24.02 -9.33
C LYS A 541 -10.34 24.57 -8.01
N ALA A 542 -9.66 25.55 -7.43
CA ALA A 542 -10.09 26.21 -6.19
C ALA A 542 -11.48 26.87 -6.38
N HIS A 543 -11.66 27.65 -7.44
CA HIS A 543 -12.94 28.27 -7.78
C HIS A 543 -14.05 27.23 -7.99
N ALA A 544 -13.76 26.11 -8.68
CA ALA A 544 -14.71 25.01 -8.87
C ALA A 544 -15.07 24.23 -7.59
N LEU A 545 -14.32 24.44 -6.50
CA LEU A 545 -14.61 23.95 -5.15
C LEU A 545 -15.31 25.00 -4.25
N GLY A 546 -15.71 26.14 -4.83
CA GLY A 546 -16.31 27.26 -4.10
C GLY A 546 -15.31 28.04 -3.23
N VAL A 547 -14.00 27.86 -3.43
CA VAL A 547 -12.96 28.53 -2.66
C VAL A 547 -12.83 29.99 -3.08
N ARG A 548 -12.82 30.88 -2.09
CA ARG A 548 -12.68 32.33 -2.23
C ARG A 548 -11.20 32.69 -2.13
N SER A 549 -10.47 32.38 -3.20
CA SER A 549 -9.02 32.54 -3.31
C SER A 549 -8.58 33.99 -3.09
N VAL A 550 -7.69 34.23 -2.14
CA VAL A 550 -6.94 35.48 -2.00
C VAL A 550 -5.50 35.21 -2.45
N LEU A 551 -4.97 36.06 -3.33
CA LEU A 551 -3.66 35.86 -3.94
C LEU A 551 -2.68 36.89 -3.39
N ILE A 552 -1.49 36.46 -2.96
CA ILE A 552 -0.40 37.32 -2.51
C ILE A 552 0.79 37.06 -3.42
N ASP A 553 1.23 38.06 -4.19
CA ASP A 553 2.32 37.89 -5.16
C ASP A 553 3.05 39.22 -5.46
N SER A 554 4.09 39.18 -6.29
CA SER A 554 4.74 40.39 -6.83
C SER A 554 3.75 41.28 -7.60
N ALA A 555 3.89 42.60 -7.48
CA ALA A 555 3.15 43.56 -8.29
C ALA A 555 3.35 43.30 -9.80
N GLY A 556 2.26 43.27 -10.58
CA GLY A 556 2.30 42.92 -12.01
C GLY A 556 2.39 41.42 -12.31
N SER A 557 2.24 40.53 -11.31
CA SER A 557 2.10 39.09 -11.54
C SER A 557 0.91 38.78 -12.45
N TRP A 558 1.06 37.77 -13.31
CA TRP A 558 0.01 37.27 -14.21
C TRP A 558 -1.27 36.86 -13.48
N SER A 559 -1.22 36.67 -12.16
CA SER A 559 -2.35 36.25 -11.34
C SER A 559 -3.26 37.41 -10.89
N GLU A 560 -2.87 38.67 -11.09
CA GLU A 560 -3.70 39.84 -10.78
C GLU A 560 -5.03 39.84 -11.56
N LYS A 561 -4.98 39.48 -12.86
CA LYS A 561 -6.16 39.30 -13.73
C LYS A 561 -7.13 38.20 -13.27
N LEU A 562 -6.70 37.23 -12.44
CA LEU A 562 -7.60 36.21 -11.90
C LEU A 562 -8.71 36.80 -11.02
N VAL A 563 -8.52 38.03 -10.50
CA VAL A 563 -9.56 38.78 -9.79
C VAL A 563 -10.58 39.40 -10.76
N GLU A 564 -10.11 39.93 -11.90
CA GLU A 564 -10.99 40.47 -12.95
C GLU A 564 -11.83 39.39 -13.62
N GLU A 565 -11.24 38.20 -13.80
CA GLU A 565 -11.90 36.99 -14.30
C GLU A 565 -12.82 36.32 -13.27
N GLY A 566 -12.78 36.73 -11.99
CA GLY A 566 -13.60 36.18 -10.90
C GLY A 566 -13.14 34.83 -10.33
N LEU A 567 -11.97 34.32 -10.73
CA LEU A 567 -11.34 33.12 -10.16
C LEU A 567 -10.73 33.35 -8.77
N ALA A 568 -10.41 34.60 -8.44
CA ALA A 568 -9.98 35.05 -7.12
C ALA A 568 -10.85 36.21 -6.61
N VAL A 569 -10.99 36.36 -5.29
CA VAL A 569 -11.76 37.46 -4.68
C VAL A 569 -10.92 38.70 -4.40
N LYS A 570 -9.59 38.56 -4.32
CA LYS A 570 -8.65 39.64 -4.03
C LYS A 570 -7.22 39.28 -4.43
N PHE A 571 -6.48 40.26 -4.92
CA PHE A 571 -5.03 40.22 -5.12
C PHE A 571 -4.37 41.20 -4.14
N ILE A 572 -3.17 40.86 -3.67
CA ILE A 572 -2.34 41.67 -2.79
C ILE A 572 -0.92 41.67 -3.35
N ALA A 573 -0.53 42.81 -3.91
CA ALA A 573 0.87 43.04 -4.29
C ALA A 573 1.74 43.17 -3.03
N LEU A 574 2.82 42.40 -2.97
CA LEU A 574 3.95 42.63 -2.05
C LEU A 574 5.23 42.86 -2.86
N ASP A 575 6.19 43.55 -2.23
CA ASP A 575 7.56 43.60 -2.73
C ASP A 575 8.31 42.33 -2.29
N MET A 576 8.38 41.34 -3.19
CA MET A 576 9.09 40.09 -2.93
C MET A 576 10.62 40.25 -2.94
N SER A 577 11.16 41.44 -3.25
CA SER A 577 12.60 41.73 -3.23
C SER A 577 13.17 42.10 -1.85
N MET A 578 12.29 42.28 -0.86
CA MET A 578 12.69 42.45 0.55
C MET A 578 13.28 41.15 1.13
N SER A 579 13.89 41.22 2.31
CA SER A 579 14.36 40.00 3.00
C SER A 579 13.18 39.08 3.37
N SER A 580 13.45 37.77 3.50
CA SER A 580 12.40 36.77 3.80
C SER A 580 11.61 37.11 5.09
N ASP A 581 12.27 37.69 6.10
CA ASP A 581 11.65 38.14 7.35
C ASP A 581 10.76 39.39 7.18
N GLU A 582 11.02 40.21 6.15
CA GLU A 582 10.18 41.37 5.79
C GLU A 582 8.98 40.96 4.96
N VAL A 583 9.20 40.10 3.95
CA VAL A 583 8.14 39.48 3.15
C VAL A 583 7.15 38.73 4.07
N PHE A 584 7.65 37.91 5.01
CA PHE A 584 6.82 37.23 6.01
C PHE A 584 6.00 38.20 6.86
N ARG A 585 6.62 39.27 7.40
CA ARG A 585 5.94 40.24 8.27
C ARG A 585 4.85 41.03 7.54
N GLU A 586 5.12 41.50 6.33
CA GLU A 586 4.13 42.23 5.54
C GLU A 586 3.03 41.30 4.99
N ALA A 587 3.34 40.05 4.65
CA ALA A 587 2.33 39.04 4.30
C ALA A 587 1.41 38.72 5.48
N LEU A 588 1.95 38.46 6.67
CA LEU A 588 1.17 38.19 7.89
C LEU A 588 0.21 39.35 8.20
N LYS A 589 0.74 40.57 8.25
CA LYS A 589 0.00 41.82 8.45
C LYS A 589 -1.08 42.06 7.38
N ALA A 590 -0.81 41.69 6.12
CA ALA A 590 -1.79 41.76 5.04
C ALA A 590 -2.93 40.73 5.21
N ILE A 591 -2.63 39.55 5.74
CA ILE A 591 -3.61 38.50 6.05
C ILE A 591 -4.46 38.87 7.28
N GLU A 592 -3.86 39.40 8.35
CA GLU A 592 -4.57 39.94 9.54
C GLU A 592 -5.53 41.10 9.19
N ALA A 593 -5.32 41.77 8.06
CA ALA A 593 -6.22 42.80 7.55
C ALA A 593 -7.45 42.24 6.81
N LEU A 594 -7.43 40.97 6.37
CA LEU A 594 -8.53 40.34 5.60
C LEU A 594 -9.79 40.12 6.42
N GLU A 595 -9.67 39.82 7.71
CA GLU A 595 -10.81 39.63 8.62
C GLU A 595 -11.74 40.85 8.63
N LYS A 596 -11.17 42.05 8.44
CA LYS A 596 -11.86 43.34 8.43
C LYS A 596 -12.39 43.74 7.04
N ASP A 597 -12.06 43.00 6.00
CA ASP A 597 -12.55 43.24 4.64
C ASP A 597 -13.88 42.49 4.43
N PRO A 598 -15.02 43.19 4.28
CA PRO A 598 -16.33 42.54 4.12
C PRO A 598 -16.47 41.77 2.79
N LYS A 599 -15.53 41.89 1.85
CA LYS A 599 -15.47 41.07 0.63
C LYS A 599 -14.71 39.74 0.85
N VAL A 600 -13.97 39.60 1.95
CA VAL A 600 -13.15 38.42 2.27
C VAL A 600 -13.61 37.79 3.59
N GLY A 601 -13.37 38.45 4.73
CA GLY A 601 -13.62 37.91 6.06
C GLY A 601 -12.46 37.06 6.59
N ALA A 602 -12.74 36.23 7.60
CA ALA A 602 -11.74 35.35 8.20
C ALA A 602 -11.16 34.35 7.19
N VAL A 603 -9.89 33.99 7.38
CA VAL A 603 -9.16 33.01 6.55
C VAL A 603 -9.31 31.61 7.14
N ASP A 604 -9.52 30.61 6.28
CA ASP A 604 -9.65 29.20 6.65
C ASP A 604 -8.34 28.41 6.49
N GLY A 605 -7.39 28.91 5.69
CA GLY A 605 -6.12 28.25 5.41
C GLY A 605 -5.16 29.08 4.55
N VAL A 606 -3.87 28.70 4.56
CA VAL A 606 -2.83 29.27 3.68
C VAL A 606 -2.20 28.13 2.87
N ALA A 607 -1.97 28.34 1.58
CA ALA A 607 -1.40 27.34 0.68
C ALA A 607 -0.37 27.97 -0.28
N THR A 608 0.50 27.14 -0.84
CA THR A 608 1.33 27.49 -2.00
C THR A 608 1.62 26.26 -2.85
N PHE A 609 1.98 26.49 -4.10
CA PHE A 609 2.48 25.47 -5.02
C PHE A 609 3.82 25.88 -5.64
N ALA A 610 4.53 26.84 -5.03
CA ALA A 610 5.87 27.26 -5.40
C ALA A 610 6.90 26.81 -4.34
N GLU A 611 7.95 26.13 -4.78
CA GLU A 611 8.94 25.47 -3.90
C GLU A 611 9.61 26.45 -2.92
N LEU A 612 10.02 27.62 -3.41
CA LEU A 612 10.69 28.65 -2.61
C LEU A 612 9.78 29.26 -1.54
N SER A 613 8.45 29.07 -1.65
CA SER A 613 7.44 29.70 -0.82
C SER A 613 6.88 28.78 0.28
N VAL A 614 7.16 27.48 0.24
CA VAL A 614 6.69 26.51 1.25
C VAL A 614 7.17 26.89 2.68
N PRO A 615 8.44 27.28 2.92
CA PRO A 615 8.90 27.69 4.26
C PRO A 615 8.18 28.91 4.83
N VAL A 616 7.83 29.89 3.98
CA VAL A 616 7.09 31.09 4.39
C VAL A 616 5.61 30.76 4.62
N THR A 617 5.03 29.90 3.77
CA THR A 617 3.65 29.41 3.91
C THR A 617 3.44 28.65 5.22
N ALA A 618 4.38 27.79 5.61
CA ALA A 618 4.36 27.08 6.90
C ALA A 618 4.37 28.06 8.09
N ARG A 619 5.26 29.05 8.07
CA ARG A 619 5.34 30.12 9.09
C ARG A 619 4.07 30.97 9.16
N LEU A 620 3.45 31.28 8.01
CA LEU A 620 2.18 32.01 7.96
C LEU A 620 1.03 31.19 8.55
N ALA A 621 0.96 29.89 8.24
CA ALA A 621 -0.04 29.00 8.83
C ALA A 621 0.12 28.92 10.37
N GLU A 622 1.34 28.68 10.87
CA GLU A 622 1.63 28.66 12.31
C GLU A 622 1.27 29.98 13.00
N ALA A 623 1.75 31.11 12.49
CA ALA A 623 1.53 32.43 13.09
C ALA A 623 0.04 32.84 13.14
N LEU A 624 -0.78 32.32 12.21
CA LEU A 624 -2.23 32.53 12.17
C LEU A 624 -3.03 31.46 12.95
N GLY A 625 -2.38 30.42 13.48
CA GLY A 625 -3.05 29.29 14.13
C GLY A 625 -3.87 28.43 13.16
N LEU A 626 -3.48 28.41 11.89
CA LEU A 626 -4.15 27.69 10.79
C LEU A 626 -3.50 26.32 10.52
N PRO A 627 -4.22 25.39 9.86
CA PRO A 627 -3.66 24.09 9.47
C PRO A 627 -2.48 24.24 8.50
N GLY A 628 -1.38 23.55 8.79
CA GLY A 628 -0.16 23.54 7.99
C GLY A 628 0.94 22.68 8.62
N PRO A 629 2.04 22.41 7.89
CA PRO A 629 3.20 21.73 8.44
C PRO A 629 3.98 22.63 9.40
N ALA A 630 4.72 22.04 10.35
CA ALA A 630 5.65 22.77 11.20
C ALA A 630 6.74 23.46 10.34
N PRO A 631 7.13 24.72 10.63
CA PRO A 631 8.16 25.44 9.86
C PRO A 631 9.48 24.66 9.73
N GLU A 632 9.93 23.98 10.78
CA GLU A 632 11.16 23.21 10.77
C GLU A 632 11.10 21.99 9.85
N SER A 633 9.91 21.40 9.64
CA SER A 633 9.72 20.31 8.67
C SER A 633 9.87 20.81 7.25
N ALA A 634 9.29 21.98 6.93
CA ALA A 634 9.46 22.63 5.63
C ALA A 634 10.92 23.04 5.38
N ASP A 635 11.61 23.56 6.40
CA ASP A 635 13.03 23.93 6.32
C ASP A 635 13.92 22.68 6.11
N MET A 636 13.70 21.60 6.87
CA MET A 636 14.47 20.35 6.71
C MET A 636 14.25 19.68 5.36
N ALA A 637 13.07 19.81 4.76
CA ALA A 637 12.80 19.31 3.41
C ALA A 637 13.56 20.11 2.34
N ARG A 638 13.60 21.45 2.46
CA ARG A 638 14.33 22.35 1.55
C ARG A 638 15.86 22.23 1.66
N ASP A 639 16.38 21.90 2.84
CA ASP A 639 17.81 21.68 3.07
C ASP A 639 18.16 20.19 2.91
N LYS A 640 18.78 19.84 1.78
CA LYS A 640 19.16 18.45 1.46
C LYS A 640 20.08 17.84 2.51
N HIS A 641 20.96 18.61 3.15
CA HIS A 641 21.85 18.09 4.19
C HIS A 641 21.07 17.76 5.48
N ALA A 642 20.16 18.65 5.88
CA ALA A 642 19.23 18.42 7.00
C ALA A 642 18.32 17.20 6.75
N THR A 643 17.84 17.02 5.51
CA THR A 643 17.12 15.80 5.09
C THR A 643 17.97 14.54 5.28
N ARG A 644 19.22 14.50 4.79
CA ARG A 644 20.11 13.33 5.00
C ARG A 644 20.37 13.04 6.47
N ALA A 645 20.49 14.09 7.29
CA ALA A 645 20.63 13.97 8.74
C ALA A 645 19.35 13.46 9.42
N ALA A 646 18.15 13.83 8.93
CA ALA A 646 16.87 13.32 9.42
C ALA A 646 16.71 11.82 9.13
N LEU A 647 17.00 11.38 7.89
CA LEU A 647 17.02 9.95 7.54
C LEU A 647 17.98 9.15 8.43
N ALA A 648 19.20 9.65 8.63
CA ALA A 648 20.19 8.99 9.46
C ALA A 648 19.75 8.87 10.94
N ARG A 649 19.05 9.88 11.49
CA ARG A 649 18.44 9.80 12.83
C ARG A 649 17.30 8.79 12.91
N ALA A 650 16.54 8.62 11.83
CA ALA A 650 15.46 7.65 11.71
C ALA A 650 15.94 6.21 11.41
N GLY A 651 17.23 6.00 11.12
CA GLY A 651 17.79 4.71 10.71
C GLY A 651 17.43 4.31 9.27
N LEU A 652 17.01 5.26 8.44
CA LEU A 652 16.65 5.04 7.04
C LEU A 652 17.90 5.08 6.13
N PRO A 653 17.86 4.44 4.94
CA PRO A 653 18.89 4.59 3.92
C PRO A 653 19.15 6.07 3.61
N SER A 654 20.40 6.50 3.65
CA SER A 654 20.80 7.90 3.46
C SER A 654 22.11 7.95 2.69
N ILE A 655 22.15 8.77 1.64
CA ILE A 655 23.32 8.88 0.76
C ILE A 655 24.52 9.42 1.54
N LYS A 656 25.69 8.83 1.30
CA LYS A 656 26.97 9.32 1.82
C LYS A 656 27.24 10.72 1.25
N ASN A 657 27.23 11.75 2.11
CA ASN A 657 27.25 13.16 1.72
C ASN A 657 28.20 13.99 2.60
N TYR A 658 28.55 15.19 2.13
CA TYR A 658 29.32 16.19 2.87
C TYR A 658 28.97 17.61 2.38
N GLU A 659 28.76 18.55 3.30
CA GLU A 659 28.48 19.96 3.00
C GLU A 659 29.78 20.75 2.74
N ILE A 660 29.81 21.51 1.65
CA ILE A 660 30.91 22.36 1.22
C ILE A 660 30.45 23.82 1.39
N CYS A 661 31.02 24.48 2.40
CA CYS A 661 30.74 25.89 2.73
C CYS A 661 31.82 26.83 2.20
N CYS A 662 33.03 26.33 1.94
CA CYS A 662 34.14 27.07 1.32
C CYS A 662 35.02 26.16 0.45
N GLU A 663 35.90 26.75 -0.35
CA GLU A 663 36.83 25.98 -1.21
C GLU A 663 37.72 25.02 -0.40
N ALA A 664 38.07 25.37 0.85
CA ALA A 664 38.90 24.53 1.72
C ALA A 664 38.19 23.26 2.24
N ASP A 665 36.87 23.14 2.06
CA ASP A 665 36.12 21.92 2.35
C ASP A 665 36.29 20.86 1.25
N VAL A 666 36.70 21.25 0.03
CA VAL A 666 36.73 20.39 -1.17
C VAL A 666 37.61 19.16 -0.98
N GLU A 667 38.81 19.31 -0.41
CA GLU A 667 39.71 18.18 -0.09
C GLU A 667 39.14 17.24 0.98
N THR A 668 38.23 17.71 1.82
CA THR A 668 37.63 16.94 2.91
C THR A 668 36.40 16.21 2.41
N ALA A 669 35.52 16.91 1.67
CA ALA A 669 34.38 16.34 0.96
C ALA A 669 34.79 15.21 0.02
N ALA A 670 35.83 15.43 -0.81
CA ALA A 670 36.34 14.42 -1.74
C ALA A 670 36.83 13.14 -1.04
N LYS A 671 37.48 13.25 0.13
CA LYS A 671 37.96 12.11 0.92
C LYS A 671 36.82 11.37 1.63
N ILE A 672 35.82 12.11 2.11
CA ILE A 672 34.70 11.54 2.86
C ILE A 672 33.72 10.87 1.90
N VAL A 673 33.29 11.54 0.84
CA VAL A 673 32.32 10.99 -0.12
C VAL A 673 32.97 9.93 -1.01
N GLY A 674 34.05 10.28 -1.71
CA GLY A 674 34.64 9.47 -2.80
C GLY A 674 33.95 9.74 -4.15
N PHE A 675 34.52 9.21 -5.23
CA PHE A 675 34.02 9.38 -6.61
C PHE A 675 33.54 8.05 -7.22
N PRO A 676 32.59 8.04 -8.19
CA PRO A 676 31.86 9.19 -8.72
C PRO A 676 30.99 9.90 -7.68
N ALA A 677 30.78 11.20 -7.86
CA ALA A 677 29.99 12.04 -6.97
C ALA A 677 29.14 13.05 -7.74
N VAL A 678 28.15 13.62 -7.05
CA VAL A 678 27.28 14.69 -7.56
C VAL A 678 27.43 15.90 -6.64
N LEU A 679 27.91 17.02 -7.20
CA LEU A 679 27.86 18.32 -6.55
C LEU A 679 26.50 18.96 -6.86
N LYS A 680 25.82 19.50 -5.85
CA LYS A 680 24.57 20.26 -6.03
C LYS A 680 24.39 21.33 -4.94
N PRO A 681 23.54 22.35 -5.13
CA PRO A 681 23.18 23.27 -4.06
C PRO A 681 22.51 22.53 -2.89
N VAL A 682 22.68 23.00 -1.66
CA VAL A 682 21.96 22.45 -0.49
C VAL A 682 20.45 22.68 -0.60
N SER A 683 20.04 23.84 -1.13
CA SER A 683 18.67 24.15 -1.53
C SER A 683 18.64 24.72 -2.96
N GLY A 684 17.69 24.27 -3.78
CA GLY A 684 17.62 24.56 -5.21
C GLY A 684 16.31 24.07 -5.83
N VAL A 685 16.21 24.05 -7.17
CA VAL A 685 15.08 23.52 -7.97
C VAL A 685 15.57 23.03 -9.34
N ALA A 686 14.81 22.15 -10.03
CA ALA A 686 14.94 21.81 -11.46
C ALA A 686 16.38 21.52 -11.93
N SER A 687 17.11 20.67 -11.19
CA SER A 687 18.55 20.36 -11.39
C SER A 687 19.51 21.57 -11.54
N VAL A 688 19.08 22.80 -11.23
CA VAL A 688 19.89 24.01 -11.41
C VAL A 688 21.13 23.95 -10.54
N GLY A 689 22.29 23.84 -11.19
CA GLY A 689 23.59 23.76 -10.55
C GLY A 689 24.03 22.36 -10.11
N VAL A 690 23.24 21.32 -10.38
CA VAL A 690 23.66 19.92 -10.20
C VAL A 690 24.75 19.57 -11.23
N LYS A 691 25.80 18.85 -10.83
CA LYS A 691 26.84 18.35 -11.74
C LYS A 691 27.51 17.07 -11.23
N LYS A 692 27.65 16.07 -12.10
CA LYS A 692 28.47 14.87 -11.87
C LYS A 692 29.97 15.21 -11.95
N VAL A 693 30.77 14.63 -11.06
CA VAL A 693 32.22 14.80 -11.02
C VAL A 693 32.91 13.45 -10.73
N GLU A 694 33.96 13.15 -11.48
CA GLU A 694 34.76 11.91 -11.38
C GLU A 694 36.08 12.13 -10.63
N SER A 695 36.49 13.39 -10.41
CA SER A 695 37.75 13.72 -9.75
C SER A 695 37.71 14.97 -8.87
N ILE A 696 38.68 15.09 -7.96
CA ILE A 696 38.88 16.28 -7.12
C ILE A 696 39.21 17.54 -7.93
N ALA A 697 39.78 17.39 -9.14
CA ALA A 697 40.03 18.50 -10.04
C ALA A 697 38.71 19.05 -10.60
N GLU A 698 37.85 18.16 -11.13
CA GLU A 698 36.51 18.53 -11.60
C GLU A 698 35.64 19.09 -10.48
N LEU A 699 35.71 18.53 -9.27
CA LEU A 699 34.99 19.03 -8.09
C LEU A 699 35.38 20.47 -7.75
N ARG A 700 36.67 20.79 -7.70
CA ARG A 700 37.11 22.18 -7.40
C ARG A 700 36.66 23.15 -8.50
N THR A 701 36.80 22.77 -9.78
CA THR A 701 36.31 23.58 -10.90
C THR A 701 34.79 23.77 -10.84
N ALA A 702 34.03 22.69 -10.65
CA ALA A 702 32.57 22.74 -10.55
C ALA A 702 32.09 23.59 -9.38
N TYR A 703 32.75 23.51 -8.21
CA TYR A 703 32.47 24.37 -7.07
C TYR A 703 32.72 25.85 -7.41
N LEU A 704 33.89 26.20 -7.95
CA LEU A 704 34.24 27.59 -8.28
C LEU A 704 33.38 28.20 -9.41
N ASP A 705 32.94 27.38 -10.37
CA ASP A 705 32.02 27.81 -11.42
C ASP A 705 30.61 28.05 -10.88
N ARG A 706 30.11 27.13 -10.03
CA ARG A 706 28.76 27.22 -9.44
C ARG A 706 28.66 28.30 -8.37
N ASP A 707 29.68 28.49 -7.54
CA ASP A 707 29.79 29.57 -6.55
C ASP A 707 29.81 30.96 -7.22
N ARG A 708 30.32 31.05 -8.46
CA ARG A 708 30.21 32.26 -9.28
C ARG A 708 28.83 32.43 -9.89
N GLU A 709 28.25 31.36 -10.45
CA GLU A 709 26.95 31.41 -11.10
C GLU A 709 25.80 31.70 -10.12
N PHE A 710 25.80 31.10 -8.93
CA PHE A 710 24.75 31.32 -7.92
C PHE A 710 24.68 32.78 -7.44
N ARG A 711 25.82 33.48 -7.37
CA ARG A 711 25.87 34.94 -7.09
C ARG A 711 25.41 35.82 -8.26
N SER A 712 24.91 35.23 -9.35
CA SER A 712 24.37 35.91 -10.53
C SER A 712 22.98 35.45 -10.95
N LEU A 713 22.35 34.55 -10.17
CA LEU A 713 20.96 34.15 -10.37
C LEU A 713 20.01 35.12 -9.68
N VAL A 714 18.79 35.22 -10.20
CA VAL A 714 17.70 35.99 -9.59
C VAL A 714 16.44 35.15 -9.44
N ILE A 715 15.57 35.53 -8.52
CA ILE A 715 14.24 34.94 -8.34
C ILE A 715 13.20 35.82 -9.03
N SER A 716 12.30 35.20 -9.79
CA SER A 716 11.15 35.83 -10.43
C SER A 716 9.93 34.92 -10.28
N SER A 717 8.79 35.47 -9.86
CA SER A 717 7.52 34.74 -9.69
C SER A 717 7.63 33.42 -8.89
N GLY A 718 8.52 33.37 -7.89
CA GLY A 718 8.76 32.17 -7.06
C GLY A 718 9.62 31.07 -7.71
N ALA A 719 10.25 31.33 -8.85
CA ALA A 719 11.21 30.45 -9.52
C ALA A 719 12.61 31.09 -9.63
N ILE A 720 13.66 30.28 -9.72
CA ILE A 720 15.04 30.75 -9.97
C ILE A 720 15.24 30.89 -11.48
N VAL A 721 15.72 32.04 -11.93
CA VAL A 721 16.03 32.34 -13.34
C VAL A 721 17.40 33.02 -13.47
N LYS A 722 17.90 33.13 -14.69
CA LYS A 722 19.07 33.98 -15.00
C LYS A 722 18.58 35.41 -15.25
N ASP A 723 19.34 36.40 -14.80
CA ASP A 723 19.03 37.80 -15.10
C ASP A 723 19.21 38.06 -16.59
N ASP A 724 18.10 38.33 -17.28
CA ASP A 724 18.01 38.64 -18.71
C ASP A 724 17.73 40.13 -18.97
N GLY A 725 17.60 40.95 -17.92
CA GLY A 725 17.21 42.35 -18.01
C GLY A 725 15.77 42.61 -18.43
N SER A 726 14.88 41.60 -18.40
CA SER A 726 13.45 41.78 -18.64
C SER A 726 12.78 42.62 -17.55
N GLN A 727 11.73 43.37 -17.89
CA GLN A 727 11.06 44.27 -16.94
C GLN A 727 10.08 43.52 -16.04
N GLY A 728 10.60 42.98 -14.94
CA GLY A 728 9.84 42.43 -13.82
C GLY A 728 10.49 42.75 -12.47
N THR A 729 9.82 42.42 -11.36
CA THR A 729 10.38 42.55 -10.00
C THR A 729 11.21 41.32 -9.67
N THR A 730 12.50 41.38 -9.99
CA THR A 730 13.50 40.32 -9.72
C THR A 730 14.22 40.52 -8.38
N VAL A 731 14.64 39.43 -7.76
CA VAL A 731 15.34 39.42 -6.45
C VAL A 731 16.69 38.73 -6.59
N GLY A 732 17.77 39.26 -6.02
CA GLY A 732 19.06 38.57 -5.98
C GLY A 732 18.94 37.23 -5.24
N ALA A 733 19.26 36.10 -5.89
CA ALA A 733 19.06 34.77 -5.31
C ALA A 733 19.94 34.54 -4.06
N ASP A 734 21.04 35.27 -3.93
CA ASP A 734 21.93 35.30 -2.76
C ASP A 734 21.25 35.81 -1.47
N ASN A 735 20.19 36.62 -1.59
CA ASN A 735 19.39 37.10 -0.45
C ASN A 735 18.39 36.06 0.08
N VAL A 736 18.23 34.93 -0.63
CA VAL A 736 17.23 33.88 -0.33
C VAL A 736 17.89 32.49 -0.21
N ILE A 737 18.99 32.26 -0.93
CA ILE A 737 19.74 31.00 -0.99
C ILE A 737 21.20 31.29 -0.65
N GLY A 738 21.61 30.98 0.58
CA GLY A 738 23.02 30.99 0.97
C GLY A 738 23.82 29.99 0.14
N ALA A 739 24.99 30.39 -0.35
CA ALA A 739 25.85 29.61 -1.25
C ALA A 739 26.55 28.40 -0.57
N ARG A 740 25.74 27.44 -0.10
CA ARG A 740 26.17 26.15 0.46
C ARG A 740 25.93 25.06 -0.57
N PHE A 741 26.92 24.20 -0.78
CA PHE A 741 26.83 23.07 -1.70
C PHE A 741 26.90 21.74 -0.95
N LEU A 742 26.24 20.72 -1.48
CA LEU A 742 26.27 19.35 -1.00
C LEU A 742 27.01 18.50 -2.03
N LEU A 743 28.04 17.78 -1.59
CA LEU A 743 28.62 16.68 -2.36
C LEU A 743 27.99 15.37 -1.89
N GLU A 744 27.41 14.61 -2.82
CA GLU A 744 26.84 13.29 -2.54
C GLU A 744 27.51 12.21 -3.37
N HIS A 745 27.55 10.99 -2.87
CA HIS A 745 27.98 9.85 -3.69
C HIS A 745 26.97 9.63 -4.82
N TYR A 746 27.48 9.39 -6.02
CA TYR A 746 26.64 9.17 -7.20
C TYR A 746 25.77 7.91 -7.02
N LEU A 747 24.48 8.03 -7.32
CA LEU A 747 23.54 6.90 -7.32
C LEU A 747 23.36 6.36 -8.74
N ASP A 748 23.56 5.06 -8.89
CA ASP A 748 23.20 4.30 -10.09
C ASP A 748 21.73 3.84 -10.05
N GLY A 749 21.30 3.16 -11.11
CA GLY A 749 19.98 2.52 -11.18
C GLY A 749 18.82 3.43 -11.60
N ASP A 750 17.62 2.87 -11.50
CA ASP A 750 16.38 3.44 -12.04
C ASP A 750 15.91 4.64 -11.20
N GLU A 751 15.62 5.78 -11.81
CA GLU A 751 15.08 6.96 -11.12
C GLU A 751 13.55 6.98 -11.16
N VAL A 752 12.92 7.47 -10.09
CA VAL A 752 11.47 7.50 -9.94
C VAL A 752 10.99 8.70 -9.14
N ASP A 753 9.75 9.11 -9.42
CA ASP A 753 8.97 10.00 -8.56
C ASP A 753 7.94 9.19 -7.76
N ILE A 754 7.78 9.54 -6.48
CA ILE A 754 6.69 9.05 -5.63
C ILE A 754 5.84 10.24 -5.14
N ASP A 755 4.63 10.36 -5.68
CA ASP A 755 3.63 11.31 -5.19
C ASP A 755 2.88 10.70 -4.00
N VAL A 756 3.00 11.33 -2.82
CA VAL A 756 2.42 10.86 -1.55
C VAL A 756 1.42 11.86 -1.02
N VAL A 757 0.24 11.38 -0.61
CA VAL A 757 -0.74 12.16 0.17
C VAL A 757 -0.71 11.66 1.61
N MET A 758 -0.28 12.49 2.55
CA MET A 758 -0.37 12.25 3.99
C MET A 758 -1.60 12.92 4.57
N SER A 759 -2.23 12.28 5.55
CA SER A 759 -3.18 12.97 6.44
C SER A 759 -3.34 12.27 7.78
N GLU A 760 -3.34 13.06 8.85
CA GLU A 760 -3.48 12.65 10.25
C GLU A 760 -2.40 11.65 10.69
N GLY A 761 -1.16 11.89 10.25
CA GLY A 761 0.01 11.07 10.54
C GLY A 761 0.15 9.82 9.66
N GLU A 762 -0.80 9.55 8.76
CA GLU A 762 -0.82 8.34 7.92
C GLU A 762 -0.96 8.62 6.43
N TRP A 763 -0.30 7.80 5.63
CA TRP A 763 -0.39 7.87 4.17
C TRP A 763 -1.79 7.44 3.70
N GLN A 764 -2.33 8.19 2.75
CA GLN A 764 -3.68 7.97 2.22
C GLN A 764 -3.68 7.55 0.75
N TYR A 765 -2.60 7.87 0.03
CA TYR A 765 -2.30 7.48 -1.35
C TYR A 765 -0.79 7.61 -1.58
N ALA A 766 -0.24 6.73 -2.42
CA ALA A 766 1.12 6.82 -2.92
C ALA A 766 1.21 6.16 -4.32
N ALA A 767 1.64 6.89 -5.33
CA ALA A 767 1.88 6.39 -6.69
C ALA A 767 3.36 6.52 -7.06
N VAL A 768 3.87 5.61 -7.90
CA VAL A 768 5.26 5.65 -8.41
C VAL A 768 5.19 5.84 -9.92
N SER A 769 5.99 6.76 -10.44
CA SER A 769 6.23 6.99 -11.86
C SER A 769 7.72 6.76 -12.12
N ASP A 770 8.08 6.20 -13.28
CA ASP A 770 9.48 5.99 -13.65
C ASP A 770 10.00 7.19 -14.42
N ASN A 771 11.20 7.65 -14.07
CA ASN A 771 11.89 8.73 -14.77
C ASN A 771 12.97 8.13 -15.71
N GLY A 772 13.13 8.76 -16.86
CA GLY A 772 14.10 8.38 -17.86
C GLY A 772 15.54 8.67 -17.43
N PRO A 773 16.55 8.02 -18.04
CA PRO A 773 17.94 8.37 -17.80
C PRO A 773 18.19 9.85 -18.09
N THR A 774 18.52 10.60 -17.03
CA THR A 774 18.83 12.03 -17.09
C THR A 774 20.10 12.30 -17.90
N LEU A 775 20.20 13.43 -18.60
CA LEU A 775 21.40 13.76 -19.37
C LEU A 775 22.59 14.17 -18.48
N GLU A 776 23.55 13.27 -18.31
CA GLU A 776 24.83 13.54 -17.66
C GLU A 776 25.69 14.54 -18.46
N PRO A 777 26.52 15.37 -17.81
CA PRO A 777 26.76 15.45 -16.35
C PRO A 777 25.77 16.34 -15.59
N TYR A 778 24.76 16.90 -16.26
CA TYR A 778 23.90 17.97 -15.72
C TYR A 778 22.59 17.50 -15.08
N PHE A 779 22.24 16.22 -15.23
CA PHE A 779 21.01 15.61 -14.69
C PHE A 779 19.73 16.32 -15.15
N ASN A 780 19.66 16.68 -16.42
CA ASN A 780 18.45 17.26 -17.00
C ASN A 780 17.40 16.15 -17.25
N GLU A 781 16.13 16.44 -16.96
CA GLU A 781 15.00 15.55 -17.18
C GLU A 781 14.81 15.25 -18.67
N THR A 782 14.34 14.04 -18.99
CA THR A 782 14.22 13.53 -20.38
C THR A 782 12.81 13.01 -20.67
N TRP A 783 12.35 12.03 -19.90
CA TRP A 783 10.97 11.53 -19.93
C TRP A 783 10.53 10.99 -18.56
N ALA A 784 9.23 10.84 -18.35
CA ALA A 784 8.67 10.06 -17.26
C ALA A 784 7.41 9.29 -17.68
N VAL A 785 7.08 8.19 -17.00
CA VAL A 785 5.91 7.34 -17.29
C VAL A 785 5.20 6.85 -16.02
N SER A 786 3.87 6.87 -16.03
CA SER A 786 3.03 6.44 -14.93
C SER A 786 1.84 5.58 -15.43
N PRO A 787 1.58 4.40 -14.83
CA PRO A 787 2.29 3.81 -13.70
C PRO A 787 3.71 3.34 -14.01
N SER A 788 4.54 3.26 -12.97
CA SER A 788 5.86 2.63 -12.98
C SER A 788 5.86 1.23 -13.62
N LEU A 789 6.87 0.99 -14.47
CA LEU A 789 7.19 -0.28 -15.13
C LEU A 789 8.10 -1.16 -14.27
N LEU A 790 8.63 -0.65 -13.15
CA LEU A 790 9.46 -1.43 -12.22
C LEU A 790 8.68 -2.59 -11.59
N PRO A 791 9.34 -3.69 -11.21
CA PRO A 791 8.70 -4.78 -10.47
C PRO A 791 7.98 -4.29 -9.21
N ARG A 792 6.78 -4.83 -8.93
CA ARG A 792 5.92 -4.41 -7.80
C ARG A 792 6.66 -4.37 -6.45
N GLN A 793 7.63 -5.27 -6.22
CA GLN A 793 8.49 -5.24 -5.03
C GLN A 793 9.31 -3.93 -4.94
N LYS A 794 10.02 -3.53 -6.01
CA LYS A 794 10.74 -2.24 -6.05
C LYS A 794 9.79 -1.09 -5.72
N GLN A 795 8.59 -1.07 -6.32
CA GLN A 795 7.60 -0.03 -6.08
C GLN A 795 7.12 0.03 -4.62
N VAL A 796 7.00 -1.12 -3.93
CA VAL A 796 6.69 -1.17 -2.50
C VAL A 796 7.84 -0.59 -1.68
N GLU A 797 9.06 -1.07 -1.88
CA GLU A 797 10.26 -0.61 -1.16
C GLU A 797 10.51 0.91 -1.36
N LEU A 798 10.24 1.44 -2.56
CA LEU A 798 10.29 2.87 -2.88
C LEU A 798 9.20 3.67 -2.17
N LYS A 799 7.95 3.19 -2.15
CA LYS A 799 6.85 3.84 -1.40
C LYS A 799 7.11 3.83 0.10
N GLU A 800 7.62 2.72 0.64
CA GLU A 800 7.98 2.62 2.05
C GLU A 800 9.11 3.60 2.40
N LEU A 801 10.15 3.73 1.57
CA LEU A 801 11.18 4.74 1.79
C LEU A 801 10.61 6.17 1.74
N ALA A 802 9.79 6.49 0.73
CA ALA A 802 9.20 7.81 0.59
C ALA A 802 8.29 8.20 1.76
N ILE A 803 7.37 7.31 2.16
CA ILE A 803 6.46 7.53 3.29
C ILE A 803 7.25 7.68 4.60
N ASN A 804 8.25 6.82 4.84
CA ASN A 804 9.07 6.92 6.04
C ASN A 804 10.00 8.15 6.05
N ALA A 805 10.48 8.61 4.89
CA ALA A 805 11.23 9.86 4.77
C ALA A 805 10.36 11.08 5.12
N VAL A 806 9.13 11.14 4.59
CA VAL A 806 8.15 12.20 4.90
C VAL A 806 7.82 12.20 6.40
N LYS A 807 7.56 11.04 7.01
CA LYS A 807 7.37 10.93 8.47
C LYS A 807 8.63 11.32 9.26
N ALA A 808 9.83 10.96 8.81
CA ALA A 808 11.10 11.30 9.47
C ALA A 808 11.45 12.79 9.42
N LEU A 809 10.88 13.54 8.47
CA LEU A 809 10.96 15.00 8.39
C LEU A 809 9.92 15.71 9.30
N GLY A 810 8.99 14.97 9.90
CA GLY A 810 7.99 15.50 10.84
C GLY A 810 6.62 15.85 10.24
N PHE A 811 6.34 15.45 9.00
CA PHE A 811 5.06 15.76 8.34
C PHE A 811 3.94 14.77 8.72
N GLU A 812 2.79 15.29 9.17
CA GLU A 812 1.58 14.50 9.47
C GLU A 812 0.48 14.61 8.38
N ASP A 813 0.34 15.78 7.77
CA ASP A 813 -0.60 16.09 6.69
C ASP A 813 0.11 16.83 5.54
N GLY A 814 -0.32 16.60 4.30
CA GLY A 814 0.17 17.32 3.12
C GLY A 814 0.34 16.45 1.87
N ILE A 815 0.73 17.09 0.76
CA ILE A 815 1.06 16.44 -0.50
C ILE A 815 2.57 16.59 -0.69
N PHE A 816 3.24 15.48 -1.02
CA PHE A 816 4.70 15.40 -1.16
C PHE A 816 5.05 14.77 -2.49
N HIS A 817 6.06 15.32 -3.15
CA HIS A 817 6.62 14.79 -4.39
C HIS A 817 8.06 14.38 -4.10
N VAL A 818 8.29 13.06 -4.07
CA VAL A 818 9.47 12.44 -3.47
C VAL A 818 10.30 11.75 -4.54
N GLU A 819 11.49 12.29 -4.82
CA GLU A 819 12.42 11.77 -5.82
C GLU A 819 13.27 10.66 -5.19
N CYS A 820 13.39 9.51 -5.86
CA CYS A 820 14.18 8.37 -5.41
C CYS A 820 14.94 7.69 -6.56
N LYS A 821 15.99 6.94 -6.22
CA LYS A 821 16.67 6.01 -7.13
C LYS A 821 16.69 4.58 -6.57
N TYR A 822 16.41 3.59 -7.40
CA TYR A 822 16.60 2.18 -7.05
C TYR A 822 17.95 1.68 -7.57
N THR A 823 18.96 1.85 -6.73
CA THR A 823 20.36 1.48 -7.00
C THR A 823 20.56 -0.02 -7.18
N THR A 824 21.58 -0.43 -7.94
CA THR A 824 21.86 -1.86 -8.20
C THR A 824 22.28 -2.61 -6.94
N ASN A 825 22.95 -1.93 -6.00
CA ASN A 825 23.63 -2.56 -4.86
C ASN A 825 23.04 -2.21 -3.49
N CYS A 826 22.29 -1.10 -3.37
CA CYS A 826 21.81 -0.55 -2.09
C CYS A 826 20.29 -0.39 -2.02
N GLY A 827 19.54 -0.93 -2.99
CA GLY A 827 18.08 -0.81 -3.05
C GLY A 827 17.60 0.63 -3.25
N PRO A 828 16.44 1.01 -2.68
CA PRO A 828 15.92 2.37 -2.80
C PRO A 828 16.75 3.38 -2.00
N GLN A 829 16.98 4.56 -2.56
CA GLN A 829 17.71 5.68 -1.96
C GLN A 829 16.98 7.00 -2.26
N LEU A 830 16.83 7.87 -1.25
CA LEU A 830 16.14 9.16 -1.40
C LEU A 830 17.03 10.19 -2.11
N ILE A 831 16.52 10.83 -3.15
CA ILE A 831 17.11 12.02 -3.77
C ILE A 831 16.62 13.27 -3.04
N GLU A 832 15.31 13.54 -3.01
CA GLU A 832 14.71 14.76 -2.43
C GLU A 832 13.26 14.52 -1.95
N VAL A 833 12.78 15.32 -0.99
CA VAL A 833 11.35 15.43 -0.62
C VAL A 833 10.92 16.86 -0.88
N ASN A 834 10.14 17.08 -1.93
CA ASN A 834 9.48 18.36 -2.17
C ASN A 834 8.17 18.40 -1.35
N ALA A 835 8.02 19.36 -0.44
CA ALA A 835 6.85 19.47 0.45
C ALA A 835 5.64 20.15 -0.22
N ARG A 836 5.32 19.72 -1.44
CA ARG A 836 4.18 20.14 -2.28
C ARG A 836 3.93 19.11 -3.39
N MET A 837 2.87 19.33 -4.16
CA MET A 837 2.66 18.70 -5.47
C MET A 837 3.83 18.98 -6.44
N GLY A 838 4.19 17.97 -7.25
CA GLY A 838 5.27 18.05 -8.25
C GLY A 838 5.05 19.06 -9.39
N GLY A 839 6.05 19.17 -10.26
CA GLY A 839 6.07 20.09 -11.41
C GLY A 839 5.37 19.54 -12.66
N GLY A 840 5.43 20.31 -13.76
CA GLY A 840 5.04 19.89 -15.11
C GLY A 840 3.73 19.06 -15.16
N PRO A 841 3.76 17.85 -15.74
CA PRO A 841 2.56 17.03 -15.92
C PRO A 841 2.09 16.28 -14.65
N VAL A 842 2.79 16.35 -13.51
CA VAL A 842 2.49 15.53 -12.31
C VAL A 842 1.03 15.60 -11.86
N TYR A 843 0.41 16.79 -11.86
CA TYR A 843 -1.01 16.96 -11.57
C TYR A 843 -1.91 16.20 -12.56
N ALA A 844 -1.66 16.35 -13.86
CA ALA A 844 -2.43 15.70 -14.90
C ALA A 844 -2.24 14.17 -14.88
N THR A 845 -1.03 13.70 -14.62
CA THR A 845 -0.69 12.27 -14.45
C THR A 845 -1.49 11.65 -13.31
N ASN A 846 -1.46 12.23 -12.11
CA ASN A 846 -2.21 11.70 -10.96
C ASN A 846 -3.73 11.75 -11.17
N LEU A 847 -4.24 12.81 -11.81
CA LEU A 847 -5.67 12.97 -12.07
C LEU A 847 -6.18 12.03 -13.17
N ARG A 848 -5.41 11.80 -14.24
CA ARG A 848 -5.81 10.96 -15.38
C ARG A 848 -5.59 9.47 -15.07
N THR A 849 -4.38 9.07 -14.67
CA THR A 849 -4.05 7.68 -14.33
C THR A 849 -4.86 7.18 -13.14
N TRP A 850 -4.88 7.96 -12.05
CA TRP A 850 -5.35 7.50 -10.72
C TRP A 850 -6.57 8.24 -10.18
N ASN A 851 -7.18 9.19 -10.90
CA ASN A 851 -8.32 9.96 -10.40
C ASN A 851 -8.02 10.69 -9.06
N VAL A 852 -6.75 10.98 -8.77
CA VAL A 852 -6.32 11.70 -7.57
C VAL A 852 -6.00 13.13 -7.93
N ASP A 853 -6.76 14.04 -7.33
CA ASP A 853 -6.67 15.48 -7.56
C ASP A 853 -5.78 16.10 -6.47
N LEU A 854 -4.48 16.21 -6.76
CA LEU A 854 -3.49 16.66 -5.78
C LEU A 854 -3.70 18.12 -5.34
N VAL A 855 -4.35 18.95 -6.18
CA VAL A 855 -4.73 20.32 -5.78
C VAL A 855 -5.87 20.28 -4.78
N GLU A 856 -6.92 19.50 -5.04
CA GLU A 856 -8.07 19.32 -4.14
C GLU A 856 -7.66 18.78 -2.76
N GLU A 857 -6.82 17.73 -2.70
CA GLU A 857 -6.33 17.20 -1.42
C GLU A 857 -5.41 18.21 -0.69
N THR A 858 -4.62 19.02 -1.41
CA THR A 858 -3.81 20.09 -0.81
C THR A 858 -4.69 21.17 -0.17
N LEU A 859 -5.78 21.56 -0.84
CA LEU A 859 -6.75 22.52 -0.31
C LEU A 859 -7.52 21.97 0.89
N PHE A 860 -7.80 20.65 0.93
CA PHE A 860 -8.35 20.00 2.12
C PHE A 860 -7.38 20.09 3.31
N CYS A 861 -6.10 19.72 3.13
CA CYS A 861 -5.09 19.82 4.19
C CYS A 861 -4.94 21.25 4.73
N ALA A 862 -4.82 22.24 3.85
CA ALA A 862 -4.71 23.66 4.24
C ALA A 862 -5.93 24.20 5.00
N ALA A 863 -7.11 23.62 4.79
CA ALA A 863 -8.36 23.98 5.47
C ALA A 863 -8.71 23.07 6.68
N GLY A 864 -7.82 22.15 7.07
CA GLY A 864 -8.05 21.23 8.20
C GLY A 864 -9.09 20.14 7.92
N ILE A 865 -9.36 19.85 6.65
CA ILE A 865 -10.19 18.72 6.21
C ILE A 865 -9.26 17.52 5.96
N PRO A 866 -9.47 16.36 6.60
CA PRO A 866 -8.62 15.19 6.37
C PRO A 866 -8.67 14.71 4.91
N ALA A 867 -7.53 14.78 4.21
CA ALA A 867 -7.38 14.32 2.83
C ALA A 867 -7.63 12.80 2.75
N ARG A 868 -8.43 12.34 1.80
CA ARG A 868 -8.85 10.92 1.66
C ARG A 868 -9.16 10.58 0.19
N PRO A 869 -8.15 10.62 -0.70
CA PRO A 869 -8.34 10.47 -2.15
C PRO A 869 -8.98 9.14 -2.56
N VAL A 870 -9.66 9.19 -3.71
CA VAL A 870 -10.43 8.07 -4.29
C VAL A 870 -9.70 7.53 -5.52
N ALA A 871 -8.58 6.86 -5.27
CA ALA A 871 -7.86 6.11 -6.29
C ALA A 871 -8.60 4.81 -6.67
N PRO A 872 -8.62 4.40 -7.95
CA PRO A 872 -9.03 3.07 -8.39
C PRO A 872 -7.97 2.02 -8.01
N ARG A 873 -8.30 0.73 -8.16
CA ARG A 873 -7.33 -0.37 -8.03
C ARG A 873 -6.39 -0.44 -9.25
N GLU A 874 -6.96 -0.31 -10.44
CA GLU A 874 -6.25 -0.30 -11.73
C GLU A 874 -6.15 1.13 -12.29
N PRO A 875 -5.09 1.48 -13.05
CA PRO A 875 -5.02 2.75 -13.76
C PRO A 875 -6.17 2.87 -14.78
N ARG A 876 -6.70 4.08 -14.99
CA ARG A 876 -7.72 4.34 -16.02
C ARG A 876 -7.16 4.41 -17.43
N GLU A 877 -5.96 4.96 -17.52
CA GLU A 877 -5.14 5.14 -18.72
C GLU A 877 -3.70 5.35 -18.23
N CYS A 878 -2.72 5.11 -19.09
CA CYS A 878 -1.31 5.28 -18.72
C CYS A 878 -0.73 6.50 -19.45
N ILE A 879 0.08 7.27 -18.74
CA ILE A 879 0.60 8.57 -19.18
C ILE A 879 2.11 8.48 -19.31
N ALA A 880 2.65 8.98 -20.41
CA ALA A 880 4.08 9.24 -20.54
C ALA A 880 4.30 10.70 -20.98
N ASN A 881 5.38 11.31 -20.52
CA ASN A 881 5.78 12.66 -20.89
C ASN A 881 7.27 12.72 -21.26
N ALA A 882 7.66 13.63 -22.14
CA ALA A 882 9.06 13.94 -22.45
C ALA A 882 9.27 15.43 -22.64
N ASP A 883 10.31 15.96 -22.00
CA ASP A 883 10.86 17.27 -22.27
C ASP A 883 12.01 17.11 -23.26
N VAL A 884 11.71 17.32 -24.55
CA VAL A 884 12.62 16.93 -25.63
C VAL A 884 13.83 17.86 -25.67
N ASN A 885 14.96 17.37 -25.15
CA ASN A 885 16.23 18.08 -25.05
C ASN A 885 16.86 18.29 -26.44
N THR A 886 17.43 19.45 -26.75
CA THR A 886 18.31 19.57 -27.93
C THR A 886 19.62 18.81 -27.71
N LEU A 887 20.05 18.08 -28.74
CA LEU A 887 21.34 17.36 -28.74
C LEU A 887 22.52 18.21 -29.24
N LYS A 888 22.27 19.47 -29.66
CA LYS A 888 23.30 20.36 -30.22
C LYS A 888 23.08 21.83 -29.82
N SER A 889 24.19 22.53 -29.57
CA SER A 889 24.23 23.98 -29.43
C SER A 889 24.30 24.67 -30.80
N GLY A 890 23.78 25.89 -30.88
CA GLY A 890 23.77 26.72 -32.09
C GLY A 890 22.43 27.45 -32.25
N ARG A 891 22.16 27.99 -33.45
CA ARG A 891 20.91 28.69 -33.72
C ARG A 891 19.86 27.77 -34.32
N LEU A 892 18.69 27.70 -33.69
CA LEU A 892 17.56 26.90 -34.15
C LEU A 892 17.02 27.45 -35.47
N VAL A 893 16.90 26.62 -36.52
CA VAL A 893 16.60 27.08 -37.88
C VAL A 893 15.10 27.25 -38.11
N ASP A 894 14.31 26.22 -37.84
CA ASP A 894 12.86 26.22 -37.93
C ASP A 894 12.24 25.24 -36.92
N LEU A 895 10.92 25.33 -36.73
CA LEU A 895 10.13 24.49 -35.82
C LEU A 895 8.84 23.96 -36.48
N ASN A 896 8.66 24.19 -37.78
CA ASN A 896 7.40 23.91 -38.48
C ASN A 896 7.04 22.40 -38.50
N PHE A 897 8.03 21.55 -38.24
CA PHE A 897 7.89 20.11 -38.13
C PHE A 897 7.26 19.63 -36.80
N LEU A 898 7.11 20.51 -35.80
CA LEU A 898 6.47 20.19 -34.52
C LEU A 898 4.94 20.27 -34.59
N GLU A 899 4.37 21.21 -35.34
CA GLU A 899 2.91 21.41 -35.43
C GLU A 899 2.11 20.11 -35.73
N PRO A 900 2.53 19.22 -36.65
CA PRO A 900 1.81 17.96 -36.91
C PRO A 900 1.86 16.93 -35.78
N LEU A 901 2.63 17.17 -34.71
CA LEU A 901 2.66 16.30 -33.52
C LEU A 901 1.53 16.66 -32.55
N LYS A 902 1.13 17.93 -32.48
CA LYS A 902 0.10 18.43 -31.57
C LYS A 902 -1.27 17.77 -31.78
N ASP A 903 -1.66 17.59 -33.03
CA ASP A 903 -2.95 16.99 -33.41
C ASP A 903 -2.87 15.45 -33.60
N ARG A 904 -1.78 14.80 -33.15
CA ARG A 904 -1.58 13.36 -33.36
C ARG A 904 -2.30 12.51 -32.30
N GLU A 905 -2.96 11.45 -32.76
CA GLU A 905 -3.77 10.56 -31.90
C GLU A 905 -2.97 9.97 -30.71
N GLY A 906 -3.42 10.32 -29.51
CA GLY A 906 -2.81 9.92 -28.24
C GLY A 906 -1.86 10.95 -27.64
N VAL A 907 -1.58 12.08 -28.31
CA VAL A 907 -1.00 13.27 -27.66
C VAL A 907 -2.11 14.00 -26.90
N ILE A 908 -1.82 14.44 -25.67
CA ILE A 908 -2.78 15.10 -24.77
C ILE A 908 -2.31 16.47 -24.26
N SER A 909 -1.00 16.72 -24.29
CA SER A 909 -0.41 18.05 -24.08
C SER A 909 0.79 18.23 -25.00
N PHE A 910 1.03 19.47 -25.38
CA PHE A 910 2.11 19.89 -26.27
C PHE A 910 2.47 21.34 -25.89
N SER A 911 3.69 21.57 -25.40
CA SER A 911 4.18 22.90 -25.01
C SER A 911 5.51 23.17 -25.68
N CYS A 912 5.57 24.07 -26.66
CA CYS A 912 6.84 24.47 -27.30
C CYS A 912 7.53 25.54 -26.46
N HIS A 913 8.78 25.30 -26.05
CA HIS A 913 9.51 26.19 -25.13
C HIS A 913 10.44 27.17 -25.85
N VAL A 914 10.74 26.92 -27.13
CA VAL A 914 11.66 27.71 -27.95
C VAL A 914 10.99 28.28 -29.20
N HIS A 915 11.65 29.25 -29.84
CA HIS A 915 11.22 29.86 -31.11
C HIS A 915 12.28 29.73 -32.23
N ALA A 916 11.84 29.78 -33.48
CA ALA A 916 12.76 29.74 -34.63
C ALA A 916 13.70 30.96 -34.61
N GLY A 917 14.99 30.73 -34.81
CA GLY A 917 16.05 31.74 -34.66
C GLY A 917 16.63 31.85 -33.25
N GLU A 918 16.12 31.13 -32.25
CA GLU A 918 16.64 31.14 -30.88
C GLU A 918 18.03 30.47 -30.76
N GLN A 919 18.81 30.88 -29.75
CA GLN A 919 20.10 30.27 -29.42
C GLN A 919 19.88 29.14 -28.42
N VAL A 920 20.12 27.89 -28.83
CA VAL A 920 19.96 26.71 -27.98
C VAL A 920 21.31 26.14 -27.56
N VAL A 921 21.33 25.34 -26.48
CA VAL A 921 22.51 24.71 -25.86
C VAL A 921 22.27 23.21 -25.77
N GLY A 922 23.22 22.39 -26.24
CA GLY A 922 23.22 20.94 -26.09
C GLY A 922 24.11 20.44 -24.94
N PRO A 923 24.00 19.16 -24.56
CA PRO A 923 24.67 18.58 -23.38
C PRO A 923 26.21 18.62 -23.41
N ALA A 924 26.81 18.86 -24.59
CA ALA A 924 28.26 19.01 -24.72
C ALA A 924 28.80 20.37 -24.22
N ASP A 925 27.96 21.41 -24.23
CA ASP A 925 28.36 22.80 -23.95
C ASP A 925 27.71 23.37 -22.67
N GLY A 926 26.65 22.74 -22.16
CA GLY A 926 25.98 23.16 -20.94
C GLY A 926 24.73 22.35 -20.58
N LEU A 927 23.92 22.89 -19.67
CA LEU A 927 22.57 22.37 -19.40
C LEU A 927 21.75 22.44 -20.70
N PRO A 928 21.15 21.32 -21.18
CA PRO A 928 20.46 21.31 -22.46
C PRO A 928 19.20 22.20 -22.47
N THR A 929 18.91 22.83 -23.60
CA THR A 929 17.63 23.51 -23.83
C THR A 929 16.54 22.48 -24.15
N TRP A 930 15.47 22.44 -23.36
CA TRP A 930 14.23 21.75 -23.74
C TRP A 930 13.57 22.48 -24.91
N LEU A 931 13.18 21.72 -25.94
CA LEU A 931 12.55 22.25 -27.15
C LEU A 931 11.01 22.23 -27.03
N VAL A 932 10.48 21.11 -26.55
CA VAL A 932 9.04 20.85 -26.45
C VAL A 932 8.74 19.82 -25.36
N GLU A 933 7.80 20.14 -24.47
CA GLU A 933 7.11 19.17 -23.61
C GLU A 933 6.07 18.44 -24.46
N LEU A 934 6.13 17.10 -24.49
CA LEU A 934 5.12 16.23 -25.07
C LEU A 934 4.51 15.38 -23.95
N VAL A 935 3.18 15.31 -23.87
CA VAL A 935 2.49 14.36 -22.98
C VAL A 935 1.55 13.50 -23.81
N VAL A 936 1.59 12.18 -23.60
CA VAL A 936 0.83 11.19 -24.35
C VAL A 936 0.06 10.23 -23.43
N THR A 937 -0.91 9.51 -24.00
CA THR A 937 -1.62 8.42 -23.33
C THR A 937 -1.80 7.17 -24.20
N LYS A 938 -1.74 5.99 -23.56
CA LYS A 938 -2.06 4.67 -24.12
C LYS A 938 -2.64 3.74 -23.02
N PRO A 939 -3.21 2.57 -23.37
CA PRO A 939 -3.78 1.65 -22.39
C PRO A 939 -2.78 1.12 -21.36
N THR A 940 -1.55 0.79 -21.76
CA THR A 940 -0.47 0.32 -20.87
C THR A 940 0.68 1.34 -20.78
N PRO A 941 1.48 1.34 -19.69
CA PRO A 941 2.60 2.27 -19.56
C PRO A 941 3.72 1.97 -20.56
N ARG A 942 3.88 0.70 -20.98
CA ARG A 942 4.86 0.32 -22.01
C ARG A 942 4.51 0.95 -23.35
N GLU A 943 3.26 0.82 -23.80
CA GLU A 943 2.79 1.46 -25.05
C GLU A 943 2.90 2.99 -24.98
N ALA A 944 2.61 3.59 -23.81
CA ALA A 944 2.71 5.04 -23.63
C ALA A 944 4.15 5.53 -23.82
N LEU A 945 5.13 4.86 -23.18
CA LEU A 945 6.55 5.15 -23.33
C LEU A 945 7.05 4.87 -24.76
N ASP A 946 6.75 3.70 -25.33
CA ASP A 946 7.23 3.33 -26.67
C ASP A 946 6.67 4.28 -27.76
N PHE A 947 5.42 4.76 -27.60
CA PHE A 947 4.84 5.79 -28.46
C PHE A 947 5.52 7.15 -28.27
N LEU A 948 5.75 7.58 -27.02
CA LEU A 948 6.45 8.83 -26.70
C LEU A 948 7.86 8.87 -27.30
N MET A 949 8.65 7.80 -27.12
CA MET A 949 9.99 7.66 -27.69
C MET A 949 9.99 7.71 -29.22
N THR A 950 8.91 7.25 -29.86
CA THR A 950 8.71 7.40 -31.31
C THR A 950 8.50 8.86 -31.71
N LEU A 951 7.76 9.64 -30.92
CA LEU A 951 7.58 11.08 -31.16
C LEU A 951 8.88 11.86 -30.92
N GLU A 952 9.62 11.55 -29.86
CA GLU A 952 10.93 12.15 -29.59
C GLU A 952 11.90 11.88 -30.76
N ALA A 953 11.99 10.64 -31.23
CA ALA A 953 12.82 10.29 -32.38
C ALA A 953 12.42 11.07 -33.66
N GLU A 954 11.12 11.31 -33.87
CA GLU A 954 10.64 12.18 -34.95
C GLU A 954 11.03 13.66 -34.77
N VAL A 955 11.11 14.18 -33.54
CA VAL A 955 11.62 15.53 -33.24
C VAL A 955 13.11 15.59 -33.54
N GLN A 956 13.92 14.71 -32.93
CA GLN A 956 15.38 14.69 -33.07
C GLN A 956 15.84 14.50 -34.53
N ALA A 957 15.12 13.70 -35.32
CA ALA A 957 15.39 13.51 -36.74
C ALA A 957 15.17 14.78 -37.58
N LYS A 958 14.28 15.68 -37.14
CA LYS A 958 13.85 16.88 -37.89
C LYS A 958 14.48 18.18 -37.39
N VAL A 959 14.84 18.29 -36.11
CA VAL A 959 15.55 19.43 -35.51
C VAL A 959 16.75 19.87 -36.36
N ARG A 960 16.84 21.16 -36.69
CA ARG A 960 17.98 21.77 -37.38
C ARG A 960 18.53 22.92 -36.56
N VAL A 961 19.82 22.82 -36.26
CA VAL A 961 20.62 23.80 -35.51
C VAL A 961 21.83 24.15 -36.37
N ALA A 962 22.11 25.44 -36.49
CA ALA A 962 23.15 26.04 -37.36
C ALA A 962 24.26 26.75 -36.57
#